data_AF-A0A1B8Q8C0-F1
#
_entry.id   AF-A0A1B8Q8C0-F1
#
_cell.length_a   1.000
_cell.length_b   1.000
_cell.length_c   1.000
_cell.angle_alpha   90.00
_cell.angle_beta   90.00
_cell.angle_gamma   90.00
#
_symmetry.space_group_name_H-M   'P 1'
#
loop_
_entity.id
_entity.type
_entity.pdbx_description
1 polymer ?
#
loop_
_entity_poly.entity_id
_entity_poly.type
_entity_poly.pdbx_seq_one_letter_code
_entity_poly.pdbx_strand_id
1 'polypeptide(L)'
;MTTPRTKLNKSDLKIYPSERLTDNDDGGGLALGTPLTGADNELFDPISSIQRINGGMMTRLVYAGVQRADDEPLLGAFTAITKPPKDHSVSYLLTRANKFGEVRGEIIKSIEAYSVATIESRMTLLSTQSKNSRIVQAYQSVGEPLPLVGDRYCLRQDKKGYEQAEQYIQITSVSSETRTFTDDKGNFEKIVVKMEITQPLTHAFIGANYPSRTYIDNPCKIRETHVADAGAYYGIKPLTKAIRAGMMSVQVPSLMEKLVPTTQSETLLADLTASGLTVALFDGAKENITLTIYSTQNSLYTGSAILPNSLIISTVGDNITDTDGTLTQNGQNVGTVDYANGFINLNSMHVRSVSFRPASSADVVSDTAKIIVSENTQSYNYIVSLPNPSNVSVQYRSQGKWYRLPQGSQTHGSINLNPQTGTLSITCSELPDIGSAIVIYWGSSATFIKRADLLPSVKSIIRLPTTPDPSSITLSWSGGSATVNAQGVISGDVTGQYRDGVLLLDKAISGVTVGYNTGDKITQNHPSPTRDLQGNVSIDIGDFVAGTLQLTYPVTVEGYDEIALGAVISTSGRKGRNTTQSGDGSHGTYGAGTVFVTLTDDGKGNLIDSHGKTVGTVKNGKAAFNPDTTVSIPKANYTKDKIGERVHSQSSGGGTWNNYTYPSKTYQDVYRTSFTGFSYTPAGATLAAGASINVSYYDTHPATAVSSPLAVSTSVKFEIQTGELIIPNSVRFAMNGKSYFDKDGSIYTNLNTTTGQADKVGSIDYSTGELILSGPIGTVSVQSLTTSVNAGRTDSISFITPSAPIRPSSLVIKATLLDGTPISATANAKGEFDSEYISGLVDVEYGLASVKFGKWVSADGNESESWYNTDAVVDGQIFKPAHVFSSSITYSTVAYSYLPVDSTTIRIDTVRLPQDGRVPIFRRGDTILITNSLKQELGSAHKAGQTITLDRTDLDRLCITDSTGKAINAELWDYDLEAGSITWTSPLDLSDYALPLFATCTWEEKNRIHGVDIDGTLTLIFPTKRDYPLEDTYVASVLIGGNLQVRASVPFTQRNWTNVWQDTRIGDEPLNRLNVKDYPIVLTDDGAITEKWLIKFTSSSQFELYGQTLGFVAKTDTLQDLAPTNPSTGKPYFTIPKQAFGADTPWSVQEVVRFDTWGTLLPVWVICAVQPSADNPKGSDGYTQVLFGDTTEV
;
A
#
# COMPACT_ATOMS: atom_id res chain seq x y z
N MET A 1 -16.02 28.18 -42.97
CA MET A 1 -16.11 26.76 -43.37
C MET A 1 -17.51 26.53 -43.90
N THR A 2 -17.68 25.85 -45.02
CA THR A 2 -19.01 25.52 -45.56
C THR A 2 -19.74 24.62 -44.57
N THR A 3 -20.82 25.11 -43.97
CA THR A 3 -21.69 24.35 -43.07
C THR A 3 -22.09 23.03 -43.74
N PRO A 4 -21.85 21.86 -43.13
CA PRO A 4 -22.25 20.60 -43.71
C PRO A 4 -23.77 20.62 -43.94
N ARG A 5 -24.17 20.48 -45.21
CA ARG A 5 -25.58 20.45 -45.62
C ARG A 5 -26.16 19.05 -45.35
N THR A 6 -26.46 18.76 -44.10
CA THR A 6 -27.30 17.62 -43.68
C THR A 6 -28.78 18.05 -43.67
N LYS A 7 -29.75 17.15 -43.92
CA LYS A 7 -31.18 17.51 -43.82
C LYS A 7 -31.74 17.44 -42.41
N LEU A 8 -30.99 16.90 -41.46
CA LEU A 8 -31.40 16.68 -40.07
C LEU A 8 -31.22 17.95 -39.26
N ASN A 9 -32.24 18.37 -38.50
CA ASN A 9 -32.11 19.46 -37.53
C ASN A 9 -32.04 18.91 -36.09
N LYS A 10 -31.74 19.74 -35.08
CA LYS A 10 -31.64 19.29 -33.68
C LYS A 10 -32.99 18.86 -33.12
N SER A 11 -34.09 19.40 -33.64
CA SER A 11 -35.44 19.01 -33.20
C SER A 11 -35.79 17.56 -33.59
N ASP A 12 -35.14 17.02 -34.63
CA ASP A 12 -35.25 15.61 -35.05
C ASP A 12 -34.57 14.64 -34.07
N LEU A 13 -33.61 15.12 -33.25
CA LEU A 13 -32.91 14.32 -32.25
C LEU A 13 -33.81 14.09 -31.03
N LYS A 14 -34.24 12.84 -30.81
CA LYS A 14 -35.17 12.47 -29.73
C LYS A 14 -34.64 11.29 -28.91
N ILE A 15 -35.21 11.16 -27.71
CA ILE A 15 -35.02 10.00 -26.83
C ILE A 15 -36.38 9.33 -26.66
N TYR A 16 -36.44 8.04 -26.93
CA TYR A 16 -37.65 7.22 -26.88
C TYR A 16 -37.58 6.24 -25.69
N PRO A 17 -38.70 6.01 -24.98
CA PRO A 17 -38.77 5.01 -23.94
C PRO A 17 -38.83 3.59 -24.53
N SER A 18 -38.36 2.60 -23.77
CA SER A 18 -38.64 1.19 -24.04
C SER A 18 -40.08 0.80 -23.66
N GLU A 19 -40.57 -0.32 -24.19
CA GLU A 19 -41.88 -0.91 -23.88
C GLU A 19 -42.23 -0.94 -22.38
N ARG A 20 -41.26 -1.24 -21.52
CA ARG A 20 -41.46 -1.37 -20.06
C ARG A 20 -40.46 -0.55 -19.28
N LEU A 21 -40.90 0.55 -18.70
CA LEU A 21 -40.11 1.39 -17.79
C LEU A 21 -40.21 0.90 -16.33
N THR A 22 -39.94 -0.39 -16.09
CA THR A 22 -40.01 -1.01 -14.76
C THR A 22 -38.63 -1.45 -14.29
N ASP A 23 -38.45 -1.59 -12.97
CA ASP A 23 -37.22 -2.14 -12.37
C ASP A 23 -37.31 -3.67 -12.12
N ASN A 24 -38.20 -4.35 -12.82
CA ASN A 24 -38.31 -5.81 -12.77
C ASN A 24 -37.38 -6.44 -13.81
N ASP A 25 -37.08 -7.74 -13.68
CA ASP A 25 -36.18 -8.46 -14.61
C ASP A 25 -36.62 -8.38 -16.07
N ASP A 26 -37.92 -8.16 -16.31
CA ASP A 26 -38.51 -8.02 -17.63
C ASP A 26 -38.60 -6.56 -18.13
N GLY A 27 -38.13 -5.57 -17.35
CA GLY A 27 -38.05 -4.17 -17.77
C GLY A 27 -37.13 -3.97 -18.98
N GLY A 28 -37.40 -2.97 -19.81
CA GLY A 28 -36.76 -2.79 -21.12
C GLY A 28 -37.66 -3.26 -22.27
N GLY A 29 -37.07 -3.86 -23.31
CA GLY A 29 -37.78 -4.25 -24.54
C GLY A 29 -37.66 -3.24 -25.67
N LEU A 30 -38.49 -3.38 -26.71
CA LEU A 30 -38.38 -2.59 -27.95
C LEU A 30 -38.71 -1.10 -27.70
N ALA A 31 -38.34 -0.23 -28.65
CA ALA A 31 -38.62 1.20 -28.57
C ALA A 31 -40.10 1.48 -28.86
N LEU A 32 -40.70 2.40 -28.10
CA LEU A 32 -42.00 2.98 -28.41
C LEU A 32 -41.86 4.14 -29.41
N GLY A 33 -42.87 4.37 -30.25
CA GLY A 33 -42.85 5.43 -31.27
C GLY A 33 -43.07 6.85 -30.75
N THR A 34 -43.42 7.02 -29.46
CA THR A 34 -43.63 8.35 -28.86
C THR A 34 -42.39 8.77 -28.06
N PRO A 35 -41.78 9.92 -28.36
CA PRO A 35 -40.59 10.38 -27.65
C PRO A 35 -40.93 10.86 -26.23
N LEU A 36 -39.92 10.84 -25.35
CA LEU A 36 -40.02 11.44 -24.01
C LEU A 36 -40.23 12.95 -24.13
N THR A 37 -41.09 13.50 -23.26
CA THR A 37 -41.43 14.92 -23.20
C THR A 37 -40.47 15.72 -22.31
N GLY A 38 -39.76 15.05 -21.41
CA GLY A 38 -38.90 15.68 -20.41
C GLY A 38 -39.65 16.09 -19.14
N ALA A 39 -40.88 15.60 -18.94
CA ALA A 39 -41.66 15.87 -17.73
C ALA A 39 -41.05 15.20 -16.49
N ASP A 40 -41.30 15.80 -15.32
CA ASP A 40 -40.85 15.26 -14.04
C ASP A 40 -41.40 13.83 -13.83
N ASN A 41 -40.51 12.91 -13.44
CA ASN A 41 -40.81 11.49 -13.19
C ASN A 41 -41.35 10.71 -14.39
N GLU A 42 -41.08 11.15 -15.63
CA GLU A 42 -41.50 10.44 -16.84
C GLU A 42 -40.71 9.14 -17.07
N LEU A 43 -39.40 9.16 -16.81
CA LEU A 43 -38.52 8.00 -17.00
C LEU A 43 -38.31 7.17 -15.72
N PHE A 44 -38.13 7.84 -14.60
CA PHE A 44 -37.93 7.24 -13.29
C PHE A 44 -39.06 7.63 -12.35
N ASP A 45 -39.52 6.66 -11.56
CA ASP A 45 -40.46 6.93 -10.48
C ASP A 45 -39.82 7.80 -9.39
N PRO A 46 -40.62 8.55 -8.60
CA PRO A 46 -40.11 9.30 -7.46
C PRO A 46 -39.34 8.38 -6.49
N ILE A 47 -38.18 8.85 -6.01
CA ILE A 47 -37.39 8.11 -5.03
C ILE A 47 -38.20 7.97 -3.73
N SER A 48 -38.51 6.73 -3.35
CA SER A 48 -39.28 6.46 -2.13
C SER A 48 -38.47 6.74 -0.85
N SER A 49 -39.15 7.04 0.25
CA SER A 49 -38.52 7.26 1.56
C SER A 49 -37.72 6.04 2.04
N ILE A 50 -38.18 4.82 1.72
CA ILE A 50 -37.48 3.59 2.09
C ILE A 50 -36.22 3.37 1.24
N GLN A 51 -36.26 3.67 -0.07
CA GLN A 51 -35.06 3.66 -0.92
C GLN A 51 -34.05 4.71 -0.49
N ARG A 52 -34.50 5.82 0.11
CA ARG A 52 -33.58 6.83 0.63
C ARG A 52 -32.88 6.39 1.92
N ILE A 53 -33.56 5.64 2.78
CA ILE A 53 -32.95 5.10 4.01
C ILE A 53 -32.03 3.92 3.69
N ASN A 54 -32.46 3.00 2.83
CA ASN A 54 -31.72 1.75 2.56
C ASN A 54 -30.73 1.88 1.40
N GLY A 55 -30.84 2.93 0.59
CA GLY A 55 -30.23 3.01 -0.73
C GLY A 55 -31.03 2.25 -1.79
N GLY A 56 -30.78 2.56 -3.06
CA GLY A 56 -31.45 1.93 -4.19
C GLY A 56 -30.63 2.01 -5.48
N MET A 57 -30.87 1.07 -6.40
CA MET A 57 -30.40 1.12 -7.77
C MET A 57 -31.60 0.90 -8.69
N MET A 58 -31.74 1.73 -9.72
CA MET A 58 -32.79 1.62 -10.73
C MET A 58 -32.16 1.68 -12.11
N THR A 59 -32.67 0.89 -13.06
CA THR A 59 -32.21 0.95 -14.44
C THR A 59 -33.38 1.12 -15.41
N ARG A 60 -33.18 1.91 -16.47
CA ARG A 60 -34.17 2.16 -17.52
C ARG A 60 -33.50 2.15 -18.90
N LEU A 61 -34.08 1.41 -19.84
CA LEU A 61 -33.62 1.40 -21.23
C LEU A 61 -34.29 2.53 -21.99
N VAL A 62 -33.48 3.32 -22.70
CA VAL A 62 -33.93 4.37 -23.61
C VAL A 62 -33.27 4.20 -24.97
N TYR A 63 -33.86 4.80 -25.98
CA TYR A 63 -33.39 4.75 -27.35
C TYR A 63 -33.15 6.18 -27.84
N ALA A 64 -31.89 6.56 -28.06
CA ALA A 64 -31.54 7.86 -28.59
C ALA A 64 -31.38 7.77 -30.12
N GLY A 65 -32.11 8.55 -30.89
CA GLY A 65 -31.95 8.55 -32.34
C GLY A 65 -32.85 9.56 -33.04
N VAL A 66 -33.11 9.29 -34.31
CA VAL A 66 -33.95 10.11 -35.20
C VAL A 66 -35.05 9.24 -35.79
N GLN A 67 -36.26 9.77 -35.90
CA GLN A 67 -37.33 9.14 -36.68
C GLN A 67 -37.88 10.14 -37.69
N ARG A 68 -37.61 9.89 -38.97
CA ARG A 68 -38.05 10.70 -40.11
C ARG A 68 -38.54 9.81 -41.25
N ALA A 69 -39.30 10.42 -42.15
CA ALA A 69 -39.85 9.75 -43.33
C ALA A 69 -38.82 9.52 -44.46
N ASP A 70 -37.53 9.78 -44.22
CA ASP A 70 -36.40 9.56 -45.13
C ASP A 70 -35.33 8.66 -44.48
N ASP A 71 -34.24 8.38 -45.22
CA ASP A 71 -33.12 7.52 -44.83
C ASP A 71 -31.83 8.32 -44.54
N GLU A 72 -31.98 9.60 -44.16
CA GLU A 72 -30.86 10.52 -43.96
C GLU A 72 -30.04 10.11 -42.72
N PRO A 73 -28.75 9.76 -42.85
CA PRO A 73 -27.97 9.26 -41.72
C PRO A 73 -27.60 10.37 -40.74
N LEU A 74 -27.76 10.10 -39.44
CA LEU A 74 -27.15 10.92 -38.39
C LEU A 74 -25.67 10.56 -38.23
N LEU A 75 -24.80 11.43 -38.71
CA LEU A 75 -23.35 11.24 -38.65
C LEU A 75 -22.81 11.62 -37.27
N GLY A 76 -21.79 10.87 -36.80
CA GLY A 76 -21.05 11.20 -35.58
C GLY A 76 -21.91 11.19 -34.32
N ALA A 77 -22.92 10.33 -34.24
CA ALA A 77 -23.87 10.33 -33.14
C ALA A 77 -23.24 9.88 -31.82
N PHE A 78 -23.59 10.57 -30.73
CA PHE A 78 -23.21 10.19 -29.37
C PHE A 78 -24.19 10.75 -28.34
N THR A 79 -24.24 10.16 -27.15
CA THR A 79 -25.04 10.67 -26.03
C THR A 79 -24.16 10.95 -24.82
N ALA A 80 -24.52 11.97 -24.05
CA ALA A 80 -23.86 12.29 -22.79
C ALA A 80 -24.86 12.87 -21.77
N ILE A 81 -24.54 12.71 -20.48
CA ILE A 81 -25.20 13.47 -19.41
C ILE A 81 -24.54 14.85 -19.38
N THR A 82 -25.31 15.91 -19.58
CA THR A 82 -24.80 17.29 -19.68
C THR A 82 -25.05 18.11 -18.43
N LYS A 83 -25.90 17.61 -17.52
CA LYS A 83 -26.15 18.18 -16.19
C LYS A 83 -26.38 17.06 -15.16
N PRO A 84 -25.63 17.05 -14.03
CA PRO A 84 -25.83 16.08 -12.96
C PRO A 84 -27.04 16.46 -12.06
N PRO A 85 -27.49 15.55 -11.19
CA PRO A 85 -28.43 15.88 -10.12
C PRO A 85 -27.81 16.86 -9.12
N LYS A 86 -28.67 17.65 -8.47
CA LYS A 86 -28.32 18.58 -7.39
C LYS A 86 -28.06 17.85 -6.08
N ASP A 87 -28.77 16.74 -5.84
CA ASP A 87 -28.55 15.90 -4.67
C ASP A 87 -27.33 14.99 -4.89
N HIS A 88 -26.28 15.23 -4.10
CA HIS A 88 -25.04 14.47 -4.16
C HIS A 88 -25.21 13.00 -3.72
N SER A 89 -26.33 12.66 -3.10
CA SER A 89 -26.67 11.28 -2.75
C SER A 89 -27.16 10.47 -3.95
N VAL A 90 -27.52 11.10 -5.07
CA VAL A 90 -27.99 10.46 -6.29
C VAL A 90 -26.93 10.57 -7.39
N SER A 91 -26.73 9.51 -8.17
CA SER A 91 -25.89 9.50 -9.36
C SER A 91 -26.62 8.88 -10.56
N TYR A 92 -26.27 9.35 -11.76
CA TYR A 92 -26.74 8.79 -13.01
C TYR A 92 -25.56 8.37 -13.89
N LEU A 93 -25.67 7.18 -14.47
CA LEU A 93 -24.68 6.60 -15.38
C LEU A 93 -25.37 6.12 -16.66
N LEU A 94 -24.65 6.18 -17.77
CA LEU A 94 -25.05 5.55 -19.03
C LEU A 94 -24.19 4.31 -19.28
N THR A 95 -24.79 3.27 -19.83
CA THR A 95 -24.08 2.13 -20.42
C THR A 95 -24.78 1.68 -21.70
N ARG A 96 -24.03 1.09 -22.64
CA ARG A 96 -24.59 0.64 -23.92
C ARG A 96 -25.32 -0.68 -23.72
N ALA A 97 -26.49 -0.85 -24.34
CA ALA A 97 -27.14 -2.15 -24.38
C ALA A 97 -26.37 -3.13 -25.27
N ASN A 98 -26.36 -4.42 -24.92
CA ASN A 98 -25.66 -5.44 -25.72
C ASN A 98 -26.43 -5.81 -27.00
N LYS A 99 -27.75 -5.61 -26.99
CA LYS A 99 -28.64 -5.86 -28.14
C LYS A 99 -29.82 -4.89 -28.16
N PHE A 100 -30.46 -4.81 -29.31
CA PHE A 100 -31.73 -4.10 -29.45
C PHE A 100 -32.83 -4.86 -28.71
N GLY A 101 -33.69 -4.16 -27.95
CA GLY A 101 -34.74 -4.81 -27.15
C GLY A 101 -34.23 -5.57 -25.92
N GLU A 102 -33.03 -5.26 -25.41
CA GLU A 102 -32.49 -5.89 -24.20
C GLU A 102 -33.41 -5.68 -22.99
N VAL A 103 -33.45 -6.68 -22.09
CA VAL A 103 -34.21 -6.60 -20.84
C VAL A 103 -33.29 -6.47 -19.62
N ARG A 104 -33.83 -5.96 -18.51
CA ARG A 104 -33.09 -5.68 -17.28
C ARG A 104 -32.33 -6.89 -16.77
N GLY A 105 -32.96 -8.06 -16.74
CA GLY A 105 -32.34 -9.30 -16.27
C GLY A 105 -31.12 -9.75 -17.09
N GLU A 106 -30.95 -9.24 -18.32
CA GLU A 106 -29.78 -9.49 -19.15
C GLU A 106 -28.66 -8.49 -18.86
N ILE A 107 -28.96 -7.18 -18.84
CA ILE A 107 -27.95 -6.15 -18.56
C ILE A 107 -27.41 -6.25 -17.13
N ILE A 108 -28.23 -6.64 -16.15
CA ILE A 108 -27.79 -6.80 -14.75
C ILE A 108 -26.71 -7.87 -14.65
N LYS A 109 -26.84 -8.99 -15.40
CA LYS A 109 -25.81 -10.03 -15.46
C LYS A 109 -24.49 -9.49 -16.02
N SER A 110 -24.54 -8.58 -17.00
CA SER A 110 -23.36 -7.91 -17.54
C SER A 110 -22.75 -6.93 -16.53
N ILE A 111 -23.55 -6.18 -15.79
CA ILE A 111 -23.08 -5.26 -14.73
C ILE A 111 -22.42 -6.06 -13.59
N GLU A 112 -23.02 -7.18 -13.17
CA GLU A 112 -22.49 -8.08 -12.16
C GLU A 112 -21.22 -8.83 -12.60
N ALA A 113 -20.94 -8.89 -13.91
CA ALA A 113 -19.72 -9.52 -14.43
C ALA A 113 -18.42 -8.77 -14.09
N TYR A 114 -18.49 -7.74 -13.26
CA TYR A 114 -17.33 -7.01 -12.72
C TYR A 114 -16.33 -7.92 -11.98
N SER A 115 -16.81 -8.96 -11.29
CA SER A 115 -15.95 -9.96 -10.65
C SER A 115 -16.15 -11.34 -11.26
N VAL A 116 -15.05 -11.96 -11.67
CA VAL A 116 -15.01 -13.27 -12.33
C VAL A 116 -14.13 -14.24 -11.54
N ALA A 117 -14.60 -15.47 -11.35
CA ALA A 117 -13.86 -16.53 -10.71
C ALA A 117 -12.70 -17.05 -11.58
N THR A 118 -11.53 -17.22 -10.97
CA THR A 118 -10.28 -17.59 -11.63
C THR A 118 -9.79 -18.98 -11.20
N ILE A 119 -8.60 -19.06 -10.60
CA ILE A 119 -7.99 -20.28 -10.11
C ILE A 119 -8.61 -20.71 -8.78
N GLU A 120 -8.39 -21.96 -8.42
CA GLU A 120 -8.74 -22.48 -7.10
C GLU A 120 -7.89 -21.77 -6.04
N SER A 121 -8.53 -21.36 -4.95
CA SER A 121 -7.89 -20.76 -3.78
C SER A 121 -7.04 -21.80 -3.05
N ARG A 122 -6.07 -21.34 -2.26
CA ARG A 122 -5.30 -22.18 -1.33
C ARG A 122 -6.17 -22.85 -0.25
N MET A 123 -7.38 -22.33 -0.05
CA MET A 123 -8.35 -22.85 0.91
C MET A 123 -9.21 -23.94 0.30
N THR A 124 -9.32 -25.06 1.00
CA THR A 124 -10.27 -26.13 0.63
C THR A 124 -11.52 -26.03 1.50
N LEU A 125 -12.71 -26.01 0.88
CA LEU A 125 -13.98 -25.97 1.59
C LEU A 125 -14.11 -27.17 2.54
N LEU A 126 -14.45 -26.92 3.81
CA LEU A 126 -14.58 -27.94 4.85
C LEU A 126 -16.05 -28.18 5.17
N SER A 127 -16.47 -29.44 5.25
CA SER A 127 -17.86 -29.86 5.52
C SER A 127 -18.87 -29.33 4.50
N THR A 128 -20.15 -29.67 4.69
CA THR A 128 -21.26 -29.12 3.90
C THR A 128 -21.68 -27.78 4.47
N GLN A 129 -21.55 -26.73 3.68
CA GLN A 129 -22.05 -25.40 4.01
C GLN A 129 -23.52 -25.32 3.58
N SER A 130 -24.43 -25.26 4.55
CA SER A 130 -25.87 -25.29 4.28
C SER A 130 -26.37 -23.99 3.66
N LYS A 131 -27.40 -24.11 2.82
CA LYS A 131 -28.21 -22.97 2.37
C LYS A 131 -28.65 -22.13 3.57
N ASN A 132 -28.65 -20.81 3.39
CA ASN A 132 -28.89 -19.75 4.37
C ASN A 132 -27.78 -19.53 5.42
N SER A 133 -26.69 -20.31 5.40
CA SER A 133 -25.56 -20.06 6.30
C SER A 133 -24.86 -18.74 5.94
N ARG A 134 -24.45 -17.97 6.97
CA ARG A 134 -23.54 -16.82 6.86
C ARG A 134 -22.11 -17.14 7.28
N ILE A 135 -21.84 -18.41 7.53
CA ILE A 135 -20.52 -18.92 7.89
C ILE A 135 -20.09 -19.90 6.81
N VAL A 136 -18.86 -19.74 6.35
CA VAL A 136 -18.17 -20.67 5.45
C VAL A 136 -16.91 -21.14 6.18
N GLN A 137 -16.73 -22.46 6.29
CA GLN A 137 -15.52 -23.04 6.85
C GLN A 137 -14.65 -23.63 5.75
N ALA A 138 -13.35 -23.39 5.87
CA ALA A 138 -12.33 -23.95 5.00
C ALA A 138 -11.12 -24.39 5.83
N TYR A 139 -10.18 -25.09 5.20
CA TYR A 139 -8.87 -25.37 5.80
C TYR A 139 -7.74 -25.07 4.83
N GLN A 140 -6.58 -24.71 5.38
CA GLN A 140 -5.35 -24.41 4.64
C GLN A 140 -4.10 -24.90 5.39
N SER A 141 -2.93 -24.85 4.75
CA SER A 141 -1.65 -25.21 5.36
C SER A 141 -1.21 -24.21 6.43
N VAL A 142 -0.44 -24.69 7.42
CA VAL A 142 0.13 -23.83 8.48
C VAL A 142 1.15 -22.86 7.86
N GLY A 143 1.08 -21.58 8.23
CA GLY A 143 1.96 -20.51 7.71
C GLY A 143 1.43 -19.77 6.46
N GLU A 144 0.37 -20.28 5.82
CA GLU A 144 -0.30 -19.57 4.73
C GLU A 144 -1.05 -18.34 5.25
N PRO A 145 -1.03 -17.20 4.53
CA PRO A 145 -1.78 -16.01 4.91
C PRO A 145 -3.28 -16.31 4.95
N LEU A 146 -3.95 -15.76 5.97
CA LEU A 146 -5.40 -15.84 6.12
C LEU A 146 -6.08 -14.92 5.10
N PRO A 147 -7.32 -15.24 4.67
CA PRO A 147 -8.13 -14.28 3.93
C PRO A 147 -8.34 -13.03 4.78
N LEU A 148 -8.44 -11.88 4.12
CA LEU A 148 -8.66 -10.59 4.76
C LEU A 148 -10.15 -10.25 4.80
N VAL A 149 -10.53 -9.39 5.75
CA VAL A 149 -11.86 -8.78 5.74
C VAL A 149 -12.00 -7.97 4.45
N GLY A 150 -13.09 -8.21 3.72
CA GLY A 150 -13.36 -7.64 2.41
C GLY A 150 -13.00 -8.55 1.23
N ASP A 151 -12.20 -9.60 1.43
CA ASP A 151 -11.83 -10.50 0.35
C ASP A 151 -13.05 -11.20 -0.27
N ARG A 152 -12.94 -11.43 -1.58
CA ARG A 152 -13.99 -12.07 -2.39
C ARG A 152 -13.53 -13.40 -2.95
N TYR A 153 -14.36 -14.40 -2.73
CA TYR A 153 -14.17 -15.73 -3.27
C TYR A 153 -15.42 -16.15 -4.03
N CYS A 154 -15.27 -17.10 -4.94
CA CYS A 154 -16.37 -17.76 -5.62
C CYS A 154 -16.44 -19.22 -5.17
N LEU A 155 -17.58 -19.63 -4.60
CA LEU A 155 -17.89 -21.03 -4.34
C LEU A 155 -18.48 -21.60 -5.63
N ARG A 156 -17.74 -22.50 -6.29
CA ARG A 156 -18.18 -23.15 -7.53
C ARG A 156 -18.28 -24.65 -7.34
N GLN A 157 -19.48 -25.20 -7.49
CA GLN A 157 -19.77 -26.62 -7.48
C GLN A 157 -20.10 -27.07 -8.89
N ASP A 158 -19.11 -27.65 -9.59
CA ASP A 158 -19.19 -28.05 -11.00
C ASP A 158 -18.89 -29.55 -11.22
N LYS A 159 -18.67 -30.31 -10.14
CA LYS A 159 -18.37 -31.74 -10.20
C LYS A 159 -19.57 -32.56 -10.67
N LYS A 160 -19.36 -33.41 -11.68
CA LYS A 160 -20.38 -34.32 -12.24
C LYS A 160 -21.01 -35.18 -11.14
N GLY A 161 -22.33 -35.19 -11.06
CA GLY A 161 -23.10 -35.92 -10.05
C GLY A 161 -23.59 -35.07 -8.86
N TYR A 162 -23.23 -33.78 -8.82
CA TYR A 162 -23.71 -32.81 -7.83
C TYR A 162 -24.52 -31.69 -8.51
N GLU A 163 -25.35 -30.99 -7.74
CA GLU A 163 -26.07 -29.81 -8.23
C GLU A 163 -25.06 -28.74 -8.67
N GLN A 164 -25.20 -28.23 -9.90
CA GLN A 164 -24.36 -27.14 -10.38
C GLN A 164 -24.78 -25.86 -9.67
N ALA A 165 -23.88 -25.29 -8.88
CA ALA A 165 -24.12 -24.07 -8.13
C ALA A 165 -22.87 -23.18 -8.16
N GLU A 166 -23.09 -21.87 -8.28
CA GLU A 166 -22.05 -20.86 -8.22
C GLU A 166 -22.53 -19.70 -7.34
N GLN A 167 -21.72 -19.25 -6.40
CA GLN A 167 -22.01 -18.08 -5.59
C GLN A 167 -20.74 -17.33 -5.21
N TYR A 168 -20.74 -16.01 -5.41
CA TYR A 168 -19.69 -15.13 -4.91
C TYR A 168 -19.96 -14.79 -3.44
N ILE A 169 -18.93 -14.81 -2.63
CA ILE A 169 -18.98 -14.49 -1.20
C ILE A 169 -17.95 -13.39 -0.90
N GLN A 170 -18.33 -12.44 -0.05
CA GLN A 170 -17.41 -11.46 0.52
C GLN A 170 -17.28 -11.67 2.02
N ILE A 171 -16.05 -11.62 2.49
CA ILE A 171 -15.71 -11.89 3.88
C ILE A 171 -15.89 -10.64 4.73
N THR A 172 -16.53 -10.80 5.89
CA THR A 172 -16.79 -9.74 6.88
C THR A 172 -15.96 -9.93 8.15
N SER A 173 -15.64 -11.18 8.48
CA SER A 173 -14.81 -11.54 9.61
C SER A 173 -14.11 -12.86 9.33
N VAL A 174 -12.89 -13.01 9.84
CA VAL A 174 -12.09 -14.23 9.74
C VAL A 174 -11.58 -14.59 11.12
N SER A 175 -11.78 -15.84 11.49
CA SER A 175 -11.15 -16.46 12.65
C SER A 175 -10.50 -17.76 12.21
N SER A 176 -9.39 -18.13 12.86
CA SER A 176 -8.63 -19.32 12.49
C SER A 176 -8.12 -20.06 13.71
N GLU A 177 -8.03 -21.37 13.61
CA GLU A 177 -7.48 -22.24 14.66
C GLU A 177 -6.59 -23.30 14.01
N THR A 178 -5.34 -23.43 14.49
CA THR A 178 -4.48 -24.56 14.12
C THR A 178 -4.99 -25.80 14.83
N ARG A 179 -5.37 -26.83 14.07
CA ARG A 179 -5.84 -28.11 14.60
C ARG A 179 -4.98 -29.26 14.07
N THR A 180 -4.73 -30.23 14.94
CA THR A 180 -4.09 -31.50 14.58
C THR A 180 -5.15 -32.48 14.11
N PHE A 181 -4.93 -33.06 12.94
CA PHE A 181 -5.73 -34.12 12.33
C PHE A 181 -4.89 -35.40 12.23
N THR A 182 -5.54 -36.55 12.08
CA THR A 182 -4.87 -37.85 12.00
C THR A 182 -5.34 -38.61 10.76
N ASP A 183 -4.39 -39.03 9.93
CA ASP A 183 -4.60 -39.93 8.79
C ASP A 183 -3.87 -41.27 9.00
N ASP A 184 -3.91 -42.15 8.00
CA ASP A 184 -3.21 -43.44 7.96
C ASP A 184 -1.67 -43.31 8.01
N LYS A 185 -1.13 -42.10 7.83
CA LYS A 185 0.30 -41.76 7.86
C LYS A 185 0.70 -41.00 9.14
N GLY A 186 -0.23 -40.82 10.09
CA GLY A 186 -0.01 -40.20 11.38
C GLY A 186 -0.61 -38.81 11.52
N ASN A 187 -0.13 -38.04 12.50
CA ASN A 187 -0.65 -36.70 12.77
C ASN A 187 -0.14 -35.68 11.75
N PHE A 188 -0.98 -34.70 11.42
CA PHE A 188 -0.62 -33.53 10.64
C PHE A 188 -1.44 -32.31 11.09
N GLU A 189 -0.95 -31.12 10.81
CA GLU A 189 -1.61 -29.88 11.21
C GLU A 189 -2.16 -29.13 10.00
N LYS A 190 -3.35 -28.54 10.18
CA LYS A 190 -3.96 -27.60 9.25
C LYS A 190 -4.57 -26.45 10.04
N ILE A 191 -4.66 -25.30 9.40
CA ILE A 191 -5.42 -24.17 9.93
C ILE A 191 -6.86 -24.32 9.45
N VAL A 192 -7.81 -24.40 10.39
CA VAL A 192 -9.24 -24.30 10.09
C VAL A 192 -9.60 -22.82 10.10
N VAL A 193 -10.09 -22.33 8.97
CA VAL A 193 -10.48 -20.93 8.75
C VAL A 193 -12.01 -20.86 8.76
N LYS A 194 -12.55 -20.04 9.66
CA LYS A 194 -13.98 -19.74 9.74
C LYS A 194 -14.18 -18.31 9.23
N MET A 195 -14.89 -18.20 8.11
CA MET A 195 -15.20 -16.94 7.45
C MET A 195 -16.67 -16.60 7.66
N GLU A 196 -16.97 -15.39 8.13
CA GLU A 196 -18.33 -14.84 8.12
C GLU A 196 -18.52 -14.05 6.82
N ILE A 197 -19.66 -14.24 6.15
CA ILE A 197 -19.92 -13.68 4.82
C ILE A 197 -21.06 -12.65 4.83
N THR A 198 -20.95 -11.67 3.94
CA THR A 198 -21.89 -10.53 3.82
C THR A 198 -23.31 -10.97 3.50
N GLN A 199 -23.48 -12.05 2.75
CA GLN A 199 -24.79 -12.55 2.28
C GLN A 199 -24.93 -14.04 2.61
N PRO A 200 -26.14 -14.52 2.94
CA PRO A 200 -26.36 -15.93 3.21
C PRO A 200 -26.18 -16.76 1.93
N LEU A 201 -25.74 -18.01 2.08
CA LEU A 201 -25.63 -18.93 0.95
C LEU A 201 -27.00 -19.23 0.33
N THR A 202 -27.15 -19.11 -0.99
CA THR A 202 -28.40 -19.39 -1.72
C THR A 202 -28.54 -20.87 -2.07
N HIS A 203 -27.41 -21.58 -2.15
CA HIS A 203 -27.30 -23.03 -2.37
C HIS A 203 -26.51 -23.71 -1.24
N ALA A 204 -26.63 -25.03 -1.14
CA ALA A 204 -25.74 -25.81 -0.28
C ALA A 204 -24.46 -26.16 -1.05
N PHE A 205 -23.30 -25.93 -0.44
CA PHE A 205 -21.99 -26.21 -1.04
C PHE A 205 -21.28 -27.33 -0.29
N ILE A 206 -20.85 -28.36 -1.01
CA ILE A 206 -20.30 -29.58 -0.41
C ILE A 206 -18.76 -29.53 -0.46
N GLY A 207 -18.15 -29.43 0.73
CA GLY A 207 -16.71 -29.47 0.93
C GLY A 207 -16.18 -30.86 1.30
N ALA A 208 -14.94 -30.91 1.80
CA ALA A 208 -14.32 -32.13 2.31
C ALA A 208 -14.89 -32.50 3.68
N ASN A 209 -15.25 -33.77 3.90
CA ASN A 209 -15.77 -34.24 5.19
C ASN A 209 -14.71 -34.24 6.29
N TYR A 210 -13.43 -34.41 5.91
CA TYR A 210 -12.27 -34.38 6.81
C TYR A 210 -11.08 -33.75 6.07
N PRO A 211 -10.23 -32.94 6.73
CA PRO A 211 -9.05 -32.35 6.09
C PRO A 211 -8.09 -33.39 5.56
N SER A 212 -7.45 -33.09 4.43
CA SER A 212 -6.45 -33.96 3.80
C SER A 212 -5.03 -33.41 4.01
N ARG A 213 -4.05 -34.30 4.18
CA ARG A 213 -2.62 -33.95 4.18
C ARG A 213 -2.18 -33.39 2.82
N THR A 214 -2.78 -33.89 1.74
CA THR A 214 -2.52 -33.52 0.33
C THR A 214 -3.74 -32.86 -0.32
N TYR A 215 -3.67 -32.53 -1.61
CA TYR A 215 -4.81 -32.04 -2.38
C TYR A 215 -6.00 -33.02 -2.38
N ILE A 216 -7.22 -32.48 -2.32
CA ILE A 216 -8.48 -33.24 -2.47
C ILE A 216 -9.37 -32.53 -3.49
N ASP A 217 -9.93 -33.29 -4.44
CA ASP A 217 -10.88 -32.79 -5.43
C ASP A 217 -12.31 -32.88 -4.88
N ASN A 218 -12.72 -31.87 -4.10
CA ASN A 218 -14.05 -31.79 -3.51
C ASN A 218 -15.11 -31.28 -4.54
N PRO A 219 -16.42 -31.52 -4.30
CA PRO A 219 -17.46 -31.07 -5.22
C PRO A 219 -17.51 -29.56 -5.42
N CYS A 220 -17.37 -28.78 -4.34
CA CYS A 220 -17.31 -27.33 -4.37
C CYS A 220 -15.89 -26.79 -4.12
N LYS A 221 -15.40 -26.02 -5.07
CA LYS A 221 -14.11 -25.33 -5.01
C LYS A 221 -14.30 -23.89 -4.57
N ILE A 222 -13.43 -23.44 -3.67
CA ILE A 222 -13.27 -22.02 -3.38
C ILE A 222 -12.33 -21.48 -4.44
N ARG A 223 -12.77 -20.51 -5.24
CA ARG A 223 -11.96 -19.88 -6.29
C ARG A 223 -11.66 -18.45 -5.94
N GLU A 224 -10.47 -18.01 -6.31
CA GLU A 224 -10.12 -16.60 -6.23
C GLU A 224 -10.89 -15.81 -7.27
N THR A 225 -11.10 -14.52 -7.02
CA THR A 225 -11.82 -13.63 -7.93
C THR A 225 -10.88 -12.56 -8.46
N HIS A 226 -11.05 -12.20 -9.74
CA HIS A 226 -10.38 -11.05 -10.35
C HIS A 226 -11.43 -10.05 -10.85
N VAL A 227 -11.05 -8.78 -10.89
CA VAL A 227 -11.87 -7.72 -11.48
C VAL A 227 -11.75 -7.77 -12.99
N ALA A 228 -12.86 -8.03 -13.67
CA ALA A 228 -12.97 -7.90 -15.13
C ALA A 228 -13.52 -6.51 -15.47
N ASP A 229 -12.90 -5.84 -16.44
CA ASP A 229 -13.44 -4.62 -17.05
C ASP A 229 -14.60 -4.98 -17.99
N ALA A 230 -15.70 -5.47 -17.40
CA ALA A 230 -16.80 -6.05 -18.15
C ALA A 230 -17.80 -5.01 -18.70
N GLY A 231 -17.71 -3.74 -18.26
CA GLY A 231 -18.66 -2.69 -18.65
C GLY A 231 -18.05 -1.29 -18.73
N ALA A 232 -18.29 -0.60 -19.85
CA ALA A 232 -17.95 0.80 -20.02
C ALA A 232 -19.08 1.70 -19.49
N TYR A 233 -18.81 2.44 -18.43
CA TYR A 233 -19.73 3.38 -17.82
C TYR A 233 -19.37 4.81 -18.19
N TYR A 234 -20.40 5.63 -18.41
CA TYR A 234 -20.28 7.03 -18.77
C TYR A 234 -21.07 7.90 -17.78
N GLY A 235 -20.46 8.96 -17.27
CA GLY A 235 -21.05 9.88 -16.31
C GLY A 235 -20.61 11.32 -16.51
N ILE A 236 -20.80 12.14 -15.48
CA ILE A 236 -20.55 13.57 -15.48
C ILE A 236 -20.01 14.02 -14.12
N LYS A 237 -19.13 15.02 -14.11
CA LYS A 237 -18.63 15.67 -12.89
C LYS A 237 -18.59 17.19 -13.03
N PRO A 238 -18.80 17.95 -11.94
CA PRO A 238 -18.52 19.38 -11.93
C PRO A 238 -17.01 19.63 -12.01
N LEU A 239 -16.66 20.80 -12.51
CA LEU A 239 -15.30 21.31 -12.52
C LEU A 239 -14.84 21.70 -11.09
N THR A 240 -13.57 21.47 -10.73
CA THR A 240 -13.00 21.92 -9.43
C THR A 240 -12.12 23.16 -9.54
N LYS A 241 -11.69 23.52 -10.76
CA LYS A 241 -10.95 24.75 -11.06
C LYS A 241 -11.40 25.31 -12.40
N ALA A 242 -11.69 26.61 -12.45
CA ALA A 242 -12.04 27.32 -13.68
C ALA A 242 -11.01 27.04 -14.79
N ILE A 243 -11.49 26.93 -16.03
CA ILE A 243 -10.65 26.67 -17.20
C ILE A 243 -10.30 28.00 -17.83
N ARG A 244 -9.03 28.16 -18.23
CA ARG A 244 -8.61 29.23 -19.14
C ARG A 244 -8.40 28.68 -20.55
N ALA A 245 -8.68 29.49 -21.56
CA ALA A 245 -8.37 29.18 -22.94
C ALA A 245 -6.87 28.84 -23.09
N GLY A 246 -6.57 27.83 -23.92
CA GLY A 246 -5.23 27.31 -24.15
C GLY A 246 -4.80 26.20 -23.17
N MET A 247 -5.56 25.89 -22.12
CA MET A 247 -5.18 24.84 -21.17
C MET A 247 -5.39 23.44 -21.74
N MET A 248 -4.41 22.55 -21.51
CA MET A 248 -4.48 21.12 -21.87
C MET A 248 -4.81 20.22 -20.68
N SER A 249 -5.26 20.77 -19.56
CA SER A 249 -5.63 20.01 -18.37
C SER A 249 -6.89 20.58 -17.75
N VAL A 250 -7.80 19.72 -17.32
CA VAL A 250 -9.02 20.08 -16.58
C VAL A 250 -9.10 19.27 -15.30
N GLN A 251 -9.67 19.82 -14.23
CA GLN A 251 -9.71 19.14 -12.94
C GLN A 251 -11.15 18.87 -12.51
N VAL A 252 -11.44 17.61 -12.19
CA VAL A 252 -12.71 17.11 -11.66
C VAL A 252 -12.51 16.56 -10.24
N PRO A 253 -13.56 16.45 -9.40
CA PRO A 253 -13.40 15.99 -8.02
C PRO A 253 -13.06 14.49 -7.90
N SER A 254 -13.36 13.69 -8.92
CA SER A 254 -13.08 12.25 -8.94
C SER A 254 -13.20 11.70 -10.37
N LEU A 255 -12.41 10.68 -10.68
CA LEU A 255 -12.50 9.91 -11.93
C LEU A 255 -13.64 8.87 -11.93
N MET A 256 -14.28 8.66 -10.77
CA MET A 256 -15.23 7.59 -10.50
C MET A 256 -16.63 8.14 -10.20
N GLU A 257 -17.65 7.34 -10.47
CA GLU A 257 -19.04 7.63 -10.09
C GLU A 257 -19.73 6.40 -9.47
N LYS A 258 -20.71 6.65 -8.61
CA LYS A 258 -21.45 5.60 -7.88
C LYS A 258 -22.33 4.81 -8.85
N LEU A 259 -22.16 3.48 -8.84
CA LEU A 259 -22.98 2.50 -9.55
C LEU A 259 -24.07 1.91 -8.64
N VAL A 260 -23.74 1.68 -7.37
CA VAL A 260 -24.64 1.11 -6.35
C VAL A 260 -24.52 1.84 -5.01
N PRO A 261 -25.56 1.77 -4.15
CA PRO A 261 -25.46 2.25 -2.79
C PRO A 261 -24.40 1.50 -1.97
N THR A 262 -23.67 2.22 -1.14
CA THR A 262 -22.76 1.61 -0.16
C THR A 262 -22.95 2.23 1.22
N THR A 263 -22.92 1.40 2.26
CA THR A 263 -22.88 1.89 3.64
C THR A 263 -21.43 1.87 4.12
N GLN A 264 -20.97 3.00 4.63
CA GLN A 264 -19.61 3.15 5.13
C GLN A 264 -19.57 2.83 6.62
N SER A 265 -18.65 1.98 7.02
CA SER A 265 -18.22 1.79 8.40
C SER A 265 -16.78 2.28 8.53
N GLU A 266 -16.48 3.05 9.56
CA GLU A 266 -15.14 3.54 9.83
C GLU A 266 -14.44 2.59 10.82
N THR A 267 -13.22 2.16 10.49
CA THR A 267 -12.35 1.44 11.43
C THR A 267 -11.18 2.34 11.83
N LEU A 268 -10.99 2.52 13.14
CA LEU A 268 -9.88 3.30 13.68
C LEU A 268 -8.60 2.48 13.67
N LEU A 269 -7.57 2.99 13.01
CA LEU A 269 -6.21 2.47 13.04
C LEU A 269 -5.36 3.44 13.86
N ALA A 270 -5.09 3.13 15.14
CA ALA A 270 -4.44 4.04 16.07
C ALA A 270 -3.01 3.61 16.41
N ASP A 271 -2.09 4.57 16.41
CA ASP A 271 -0.70 4.48 16.86
C ASP A 271 0.05 3.27 16.28
N LEU A 272 -0.17 3.00 14.99
CA LEU A 272 0.53 1.96 14.24
C LEU A 272 1.96 2.38 13.91
N THR A 273 2.89 1.43 13.91
CA THR A 273 4.29 1.67 13.52
C THR A 273 4.40 1.79 12.00
N ALA A 274 5.02 2.86 11.51
CA ALA A 274 5.23 3.08 10.06
C ALA A 274 6.35 2.19 9.48
N SER A 275 7.40 1.92 10.27
CA SER A 275 8.63 1.29 9.79
C SER A 275 8.64 -0.24 9.87
N GLY A 276 7.74 -0.86 10.63
CA GLY A 276 7.86 -2.28 10.98
C GLY A 276 9.17 -2.62 11.74
N LEU A 277 9.36 -3.91 12.04
CA LEU A 277 10.60 -4.46 12.58
C LEU A 277 11.17 -5.46 11.57
N THR A 278 12.49 -5.48 11.43
CA THR A 278 13.21 -6.47 10.63
C THR A 278 14.40 -6.98 11.43
N VAL A 279 14.64 -8.29 11.37
CA VAL A 279 15.84 -8.89 11.95
C VAL A 279 17.03 -8.53 11.06
N ALA A 280 18.00 -7.79 11.61
CA ALA A 280 19.28 -7.54 10.96
C ALA A 280 20.33 -8.57 11.41
N LEU A 281 20.96 -9.19 10.43
CA LEU A 281 22.17 -10.01 10.48
C LEU A 281 23.42 -9.18 10.15
N PHE A 282 24.44 -9.22 11.00
CA PHE A 282 25.70 -8.49 10.81
C PHE A 282 26.93 -9.39 10.98
N ASP A 283 27.98 -9.19 10.17
CA ASP A 283 29.25 -9.93 10.30
C ASP A 283 30.04 -9.48 11.54
N GLY A 284 29.79 -10.16 12.65
CA GLY A 284 30.56 -10.02 13.88
C GLY A 284 31.84 -10.87 13.93
N ALA A 285 32.11 -11.72 12.92
CA ALA A 285 33.10 -12.79 13.05
C ALA A 285 34.52 -12.36 12.65
N LYS A 286 35.52 -12.86 13.38
CA LYS A 286 36.93 -12.72 12.97
C LYS A 286 37.21 -13.53 11.70
N GLU A 287 36.79 -14.79 11.70
CA GLU A 287 37.01 -15.78 10.66
C GLU A 287 35.84 -16.77 10.57
N ASN A 288 35.85 -17.65 9.58
CA ASN A 288 34.85 -18.71 9.48
C ASN A 288 35.10 -19.77 10.57
N ILE A 289 34.01 -20.27 11.17
CA ILE A 289 34.04 -21.35 12.15
C ILE A 289 33.70 -22.66 11.46
N THR A 290 34.47 -23.71 11.75
CA THR A 290 34.19 -25.07 11.28
C THR A 290 33.79 -25.98 12.44
N LEU A 291 32.62 -26.61 12.34
CA LEU A 291 32.13 -27.63 13.26
C LEU A 291 32.33 -29.01 12.63
N THR A 292 32.97 -29.92 13.37
CA THR A 292 33.26 -31.28 12.92
C THR A 292 32.20 -32.26 13.45
N ILE A 293 31.60 -33.08 12.58
CA ILE A 293 30.39 -33.87 12.91
C ILE A 293 30.53 -35.36 12.57
N TYR A 294 30.95 -35.72 11.35
CA TYR A 294 31.09 -37.10 10.87
C TYR A 294 29.91 -38.04 11.16
N SER A 295 28.69 -37.63 10.83
CA SER A 295 27.49 -38.46 11.02
C SER A 295 26.35 -38.06 10.07
N THR A 296 25.33 -38.91 9.95
CA THR A 296 24.13 -38.60 9.18
C THR A 296 23.21 -37.67 9.95
N GLN A 297 22.78 -36.58 9.30
CA GLN A 297 22.11 -35.45 9.92
C GLN A 297 20.87 -35.05 9.12
N ASN A 298 19.76 -34.83 9.83
CA ASN A 298 18.54 -34.24 9.29
C ASN A 298 18.44 -32.75 9.65
N SER A 299 19.16 -32.33 10.68
CA SER A 299 19.19 -30.95 11.13
C SER A 299 20.47 -30.67 11.88
N LEU A 300 20.94 -29.41 11.84
CA LEU A 300 22.15 -28.99 12.53
C LEU A 300 21.97 -27.62 13.19
N TYR A 301 22.58 -27.45 14.36
CA TYR A 301 22.63 -26.20 15.11
C TYR A 301 24.08 -25.72 15.17
N THR A 302 24.29 -24.45 14.85
CA THR A 302 25.63 -23.83 14.83
C THR A 302 25.98 -23.07 16.11
N GLY A 303 24.98 -22.79 16.95
CA GLY A 303 25.11 -22.11 18.24
C GLY A 303 25.17 -20.58 18.17
N SER A 304 25.16 -20.01 16.96
CA SER A 304 25.12 -18.57 16.72
C SER A 304 24.43 -18.31 15.39
N ALA A 305 23.98 -17.10 15.13
CA ALA A 305 23.47 -16.76 13.80
C ALA A 305 24.56 -16.99 12.72
N ILE A 306 24.13 -17.18 11.49
CA ILE A 306 24.98 -17.45 10.32
C ILE A 306 24.86 -16.25 9.36
N LEU A 307 25.99 -15.75 8.85
CA LEU A 307 25.97 -14.73 7.81
C LEU A 307 25.45 -15.35 6.50
N PRO A 308 24.46 -14.75 5.82
CA PRO A 308 23.92 -15.30 4.57
C PRO A 308 25.01 -15.58 3.52
N ASN A 309 24.84 -16.69 2.77
CA ASN A 309 25.76 -17.14 1.72
C ASN A 309 27.19 -17.49 2.20
N SER A 310 27.43 -17.58 3.51
CA SER A 310 28.73 -17.99 4.07
C SER A 310 28.81 -19.48 4.42
N LEU A 311 27.69 -20.20 4.34
CA LEU A 311 27.55 -21.58 4.80
C LEU A 311 28.01 -22.58 3.74
N ILE A 312 28.92 -23.48 4.13
CA ILE A 312 29.41 -24.59 3.33
C ILE A 312 29.36 -25.87 4.18
N ILE A 313 28.66 -26.90 3.70
CA ILE A 313 28.57 -28.19 4.38
C ILE A 313 29.36 -29.22 3.58
N SER A 314 30.37 -29.81 4.20
CA SER A 314 31.19 -30.84 3.57
C SER A 314 30.56 -32.23 3.78
N THR A 315 30.30 -32.93 2.68
CA THR A 315 29.70 -34.28 2.67
C THR A 315 30.63 -35.28 2.01
N VAL A 316 30.32 -36.59 2.06
CA VAL A 316 31.14 -37.62 1.39
C VAL A 316 31.29 -37.37 -0.12
N GLY A 317 30.27 -36.79 -0.77
CA GLY A 317 30.30 -36.32 -2.15
C GLY A 317 30.67 -34.84 -2.28
N ASP A 318 30.00 -34.12 -3.18
CA ASP A 318 30.20 -32.68 -3.35
C ASP A 318 29.78 -31.89 -2.11
N ASN A 319 30.38 -30.72 -1.91
CA ASN A 319 29.96 -29.83 -0.84
C ASN A 319 28.54 -29.30 -1.13
N ILE A 320 27.74 -29.16 -0.08
CA ILE A 320 26.47 -28.43 -0.16
C ILE A 320 26.79 -26.96 0.02
N THR A 321 26.32 -26.14 -0.90
CA THR A 321 26.48 -24.69 -0.88
C THR A 321 25.16 -24.02 -0.59
N ASP A 322 25.21 -22.97 0.22
CA ASP A 322 24.08 -22.08 0.45
C ASP A 322 23.88 -21.13 -0.74
N THR A 323 22.64 -20.96 -1.15
CA THR A 323 22.19 -20.01 -2.16
C THR A 323 20.90 -19.38 -1.67
N ASP A 324 21.03 -18.25 -0.97
CA ASP A 324 19.94 -17.43 -0.45
C ASP A 324 18.90 -18.22 0.37
N GLY A 325 19.39 -19.06 1.30
CA GLY A 325 18.58 -19.81 2.26
C GLY A 325 18.24 -21.22 1.79
N THR A 326 18.50 -21.54 0.52
CA THR A 326 18.36 -22.87 -0.05
C THR A 326 19.70 -23.57 -0.12
N LEU A 327 19.78 -24.78 0.42
CA LEU A 327 20.99 -25.59 0.40
C LEU A 327 20.99 -26.47 -0.85
N THR A 328 22.01 -26.33 -1.69
CA THR A 328 22.11 -27.02 -2.97
C THR A 328 23.32 -27.94 -3.04
N GLN A 329 23.13 -29.11 -3.63
CA GLN A 329 24.20 -30.05 -3.98
C GLN A 329 24.00 -30.48 -5.43
N ASN A 330 25.00 -30.27 -6.30
CA ASN A 330 24.91 -30.59 -7.74
C ASN A 330 23.68 -29.97 -8.42
N GLY A 331 23.28 -28.77 -8.01
CA GLY A 331 22.12 -28.04 -8.54
C GLY A 331 20.75 -28.56 -8.06
N GLN A 332 20.72 -29.52 -7.13
CA GLN A 332 19.48 -30.01 -6.50
C GLN A 332 19.31 -29.43 -5.09
N ASN A 333 18.08 -29.09 -4.71
CA ASN A 333 17.75 -28.66 -3.35
C ASN A 333 17.82 -29.86 -2.38
N VAL A 334 18.65 -29.72 -1.35
CA VAL A 334 18.89 -30.76 -0.33
C VAL A 334 18.57 -30.29 1.09
N GLY A 335 18.08 -29.06 1.27
CA GLY A 335 17.78 -28.49 2.58
C GLY A 335 17.58 -26.97 2.59
N THR A 336 17.43 -26.42 3.79
CA THR A 336 17.26 -24.97 4.03
C THR A 336 18.06 -24.52 5.24
N VAL A 337 18.29 -23.21 5.37
CA VAL A 337 18.95 -22.61 6.53
C VAL A 337 18.13 -21.44 7.09
N ASP A 338 17.95 -21.43 8.40
CA ASP A 338 17.52 -20.29 9.20
C ASP A 338 18.78 -19.60 9.74
N TYR A 339 19.14 -18.47 9.10
CA TYR A 339 20.33 -17.71 9.44
C TYR A 339 20.29 -17.09 10.83
N ALA A 340 19.13 -16.59 11.27
CA ALA A 340 19.03 -15.87 12.54
C ALA A 340 19.17 -16.79 13.74
N ASN A 341 18.61 -17.99 13.65
CA ASN A 341 18.73 -19.00 14.71
C ASN A 341 19.93 -19.93 14.52
N GLY A 342 20.63 -19.84 13.38
CA GLY A 342 21.75 -20.71 13.05
C GLY A 342 21.34 -22.17 12.93
N PHE A 343 20.11 -22.41 12.45
CA PHE A 343 19.49 -23.73 12.31
C PHE A 343 19.48 -24.17 10.85
N ILE A 344 19.92 -25.38 10.59
CA ILE A 344 20.05 -25.95 9.24
C ILE A 344 19.15 -27.18 9.18
N ASN A 345 18.35 -27.30 8.13
CA ASN A 345 17.48 -28.44 7.86
C ASN A 345 17.97 -29.16 6.59
N LEU A 346 18.08 -30.49 6.63
CA LEU A 346 18.71 -31.31 5.59
C LEU A 346 17.89 -32.59 5.31
N ASN A 347 17.95 -33.05 4.05
CA ASN A 347 17.36 -34.30 3.61
C ASN A 347 18.19 -35.55 3.97
N SER A 348 18.48 -35.77 5.26
CA SER A 348 19.26 -36.92 5.78
C SER A 348 20.60 -37.13 5.07
N MET A 349 21.57 -36.27 5.40
CA MET A 349 22.86 -36.19 4.72
C MET A 349 24.01 -36.63 5.63
N HIS A 350 24.99 -37.38 5.10
CA HIS A 350 26.21 -37.66 5.85
C HIS A 350 27.15 -36.44 5.84
N VAL A 351 27.17 -35.71 6.96
CA VAL A 351 27.91 -34.46 7.15
C VAL A 351 29.26 -34.75 7.82
N ARG A 352 30.35 -34.35 7.16
CA ARG A 352 31.71 -34.38 7.75
C ARG A 352 31.94 -33.14 8.61
N SER A 353 31.69 -31.96 8.03
CA SER A 353 31.87 -30.68 8.71
C SER A 353 30.92 -29.61 8.16
N VAL A 354 30.67 -28.59 8.97
CA VAL A 354 29.95 -27.37 8.60
C VAL A 354 30.87 -26.19 8.82
N SER A 355 31.16 -25.43 7.77
CA SER A 355 31.90 -24.17 7.83
C SER A 355 30.95 -23.01 7.58
N PHE A 356 30.96 -22.00 8.44
CA PHE A 356 30.09 -20.83 8.33
C PHE A 356 30.74 -19.61 8.96
N ARG A 357 30.26 -18.41 8.61
CA ARG A 357 30.70 -17.16 9.24
C ARG A 357 29.66 -16.71 10.28
N PRO A 358 30.00 -16.63 11.57
CA PRO A 358 29.07 -16.15 12.60
C PRO A 358 28.50 -14.76 12.28
N ALA A 359 27.19 -14.61 12.46
CA ALA A 359 26.52 -13.33 12.43
C ALA A 359 26.01 -12.94 13.82
N SER A 360 25.71 -11.66 13.98
CA SER A 360 24.92 -11.13 15.09
C SER A 360 23.52 -10.83 14.59
N SER A 361 22.51 -11.13 15.40
CA SER A 361 21.10 -10.95 15.04
C SER A 361 20.44 -10.00 16.03
N ALA A 362 19.81 -8.93 15.55
CA ALA A 362 19.00 -8.05 16.37
C ALA A 362 17.84 -7.45 15.58
N ASP A 363 16.71 -7.22 16.25
CA ASP A 363 15.59 -6.49 15.68
C ASP A 363 15.97 -5.03 15.51
N VAL A 364 15.90 -4.56 14.27
CA VAL A 364 16.07 -3.15 13.92
C VAL A 364 14.79 -2.63 13.30
N VAL A 365 14.54 -1.34 13.52
CA VAL A 365 13.49 -0.64 12.81
C VAL A 365 13.88 -0.55 11.34
N SER A 366 12.98 -0.94 10.43
CA SER A 366 13.33 -0.97 9.01
C SER A 366 13.48 0.43 8.45
N ASP A 367 14.50 0.59 7.61
CA ASP A 367 14.52 1.64 6.62
C ASP A 367 13.57 1.29 5.48
N THR A 368 13.02 2.31 4.84
CA THR A 368 12.06 2.13 3.76
C THR A 368 12.41 2.97 2.54
N ALA A 369 12.02 2.47 1.37
CA ALA A 369 12.12 3.15 0.09
C ALA A 369 10.93 2.75 -0.79
N LYS A 370 10.72 3.47 -1.88
CA LYS A 370 9.71 3.09 -2.87
C LYS A 370 10.17 3.31 -4.30
N ILE A 371 9.62 2.52 -5.21
CA ILE A 371 9.66 2.73 -6.66
C ILE A 371 8.24 3.02 -7.11
N ILE A 372 8.00 4.15 -7.77
CA ILE A 372 6.67 4.46 -8.31
C ILE A 372 6.46 3.67 -9.60
N VAL A 373 5.29 3.04 -9.71
CA VAL A 373 4.88 2.30 -10.91
C VAL A 373 4.09 3.25 -11.82
N SER A 374 4.68 3.62 -12.94
CA SER A 374 4.10 4.45 -14.00
C SER A 374 4.12 3.67 -15.32
N GLU A 375 3.45 4.17 -16.36
CA GLU A 375 3.51 3.53 -17.69
C GLU A 375 4.95 3.30 -18.20
N ASN A 376 5.89 4.18 -17.83
CA ASN A 376 7.29 4.08 -18.27
C ASN A 376 8.15 3.20 -17.35
N THR A 377 7.73 2.99 -16.10
CA THR A 377 8.50 2.26 -15.09
C THR A 377 7.90 0.89 -14.76
N GLN A 378 6.70 0.59 -15.27
CA GLN A 378 6.04 -0.69 -15.09
C GLN A 378 6.85 -1.81 -15.78
N SER A 379 7.30 -2.75 -14.96
CA SER A 379 8.11 -3.89 -15.36
C SER A 379 7.81 -5.09 -14.44
N TYR A 380 8.21 -6.28 -14.87
CA TYR A 380 8.27 -7.46 -13.99
C TYR A 380 9.52 -7.47 -13.12
N ASN A 381 10.60 -6.80 -13.55
CA ASN A 381 11.90 -6.84 -12.89
C ASN A 381 12.36 -5.44 -12.50
N TYR A 382 12.87 -5.31 -11.28
CA TYR A 382 13.42 -4.08 -10.72
C TYR A 382 14.75 -4.37 -10.02
N ILE A 383 15.66 -3.39 -10.06
CA ILE A 383 16.94 -3.45 -9.37
C ILE A 383 17.11 -2.16 -8.58
N VAL A 384 17.46 -2.27 -7.31
CA VAL A 384 17.71 -1.14 -6.41
C VAL A 384 19.00 -1.38 -5.63
N SER A 385 19.77 -0.33 -5.38
CA SER A 385 20.89 -0.39 -4.43
C SER A 385 20.46 0.18 -3.10
N LEU A 386 20.62 -0.59 -2.03
CA LEU A 386 20.27 -0.21 -0.66
C LEU A 386 21.55 0.04 0.14
N PRO A 387 21.55 1.01 1.08
CA PRO A 387 22.69 1.29 1.95
C PRO A 387 22.75 0.31 3.13
N ASN A 388 23.89 -0.36 3.28
CA ASN A 388 24.18 -1.33 4.36
C ASN A 388 23.02 -2.31 4.68
N PRO A 389 22.37 -2.93 3.66
CA PRO A 389 21.20 -3.74 3.89
C PRO A 389 21.60 -5.08 4.47
N SER A 390 20.85 -5.52 5.47
CA SER A 390 21.08 -6.77 6.14
C SER A 390 20.04 -7.83 5.79
N ASN A 391 18.77 -7.41 5.76
CA ASN A 391 17.62 -8.23 5.38
C ASN A 391 16.61 -7.30 4.70
N VAL A 392 15.79 -7.85 3.82
CA VAL A 392 14.85 -7.09 2.98
C VAL A 392 13.51 -7.78 2.88
N SER A 393 12.45 -6.98 2.82
CA SER A 393 11.15 -7.42 2.31
C SER A 393 10.58 -6.35 1.38
N VAL A 394 9.83 -6.79 0.38
CA VAL A 394 9.22 -5.91 -0.61
C VAL A 394 7.71 -6.07 -0.54
N GLN A 395 6.98 -4.98 -0.76
CA GLN A 395 5.55 -4.99 -1.00
C GLN A 395 5.27 -4.36 -2.36
N TYR A 396 4.49 -5.01 -3.21
CA TYR A 396 4.05 -4.42 -4.48
C TYR A 396 2.56 -4.69 -4.68
N ARG A 397 1.90 -3.87 -5.50
CA ARG A 397 0.48 -4.01 -5.79
C ARG A 397 0.26 -4.50 -7.21
N SER A 398 -0.62 -5.48 -7.38
CA SER A 398 -1.08 -5.94 -8.70
C SER A 398 -2.56 -6.32 -8.61
N GLN A 399 -3.33 -5.99 -9.64
CA GLN A 399 -4.77 -6.25 -9.74
C GLN A 399 -5.56 -5.76 -8.52
N GLY A 400 -5.15 -4.63 -7.95
CA GLY A 400 -5.75 -4.01 -6.78
C GLY A 400 -5.29 -4.55 -5.44
N LYS A 401 -4.44 -5.59 -5.38
CA LYS A 401 -4.01 -6.27 -4.14
C LYS A 401 -2.53 -6.07 -3.83
N TRP A 402 -2.19 -5.87 -2.56
CA TRP A 402 -0.82 -5.77 -2.08
C TRP A 402 -0.24 -7.15 -1.75
N TYR A 403 0.92 -7.46 -2.32
CA TYR A 403 1.67 -8.69 -2.09
C TYR A 403 2.95 -8.37 -1.33
N ARG A 404 3.22 -9.09 -0.23
CA ARG A 404 4.49 -9.01 0.50
C ARG A 404 5.40 -10.16 0.07
N LEU A 405 6.58 -9.81 -0.43
CA LEU A 405 7.67 -10.71 -0.79
C LEU A 405 8.76 -10.65 0.29
N PRO A 406 8.94 -11.68 1.12
CA PRO A 406 10.18 -11.90 1.85
C PRO A 406 11.30 -12.38 0.89
N GLN A 407 12.55 -12.37 1.36
CA GLN A 407 13.71 -12.86 0.59
C GLN A 407 13.53 -14.30 0.09
N GLY A 408 13.98 -14.57 -1.13
CA GLY A 408 13.85 -15.85 -1.83
C GLY A 408 12.67 -15.89 -2.81
N SER A 409 12.38 -17.09 -3.33
CA SER A 409 11.31 -17.31 -4.31
C SER A 409 9.97 -17.59 -3.62
N GLN A 410 8.94 -16.85 -4.03
CA GLN A 410 7.57 -16.94 -3.52
C GLN A 410 6.58 -17.06 -4.69
N THR A 411 5.32 -17.38 -4.39
CA THR A 411 4.26 -17.53 -5.39
C THR A 411 4.07 -16.27 -6.25
N HIS A 412 4.15 -15.09 -5.62
CA HIS A 412 3.90 -13.80 -6.26
C HIS A 412 5.20 -13.07 -6.67
N GLY A 413 6.34 -13.74 -6.61
CA GLY A 413 7.58 -13.17 -7.08
C GLY A 413 8.77 -13.64 -6.29
N SER A 414 9.94 -13.16 -6.64
CA SER A 414 11.18 -13.43 -5.93
C SER A 414 11.93 -12.14 -5.66
N ILE A 415 12.60 -12.07 -4.52
CA ILE A 415 13.56 -11.00 -4.24
C ILE A 415 14.87 -11.60 -3.77
N ASN A 416 15.99 -11.07 -4.27
CA ASN A 416 17.32 -11.52 -3.88
C ASN A 416 18.18 -10.31 -3.52
N LEU A 417 18.80 -10.35 -2.35
CA LEU A 417 19.68 -9.30 -1.85
C LEU A 417 21.12 -9.77 -1.92
N ASN A 418 21.99 -8.99 -2.53
CA ASN A 418 23.42 -9.09 -2.31
C ASN A 418 23.80 -8.14 -1.15
N PRO A 419 24.03 -8.64 0.08
CA PRO A 419 24.32 -7.80 1.23
C PRO A 419 25.70 -7.12 1.16
N GLN A 420 26.61 -7.60 0.30
CA GLN A 420 27.94 -7.00 0.14
C GLN A 420 27.92 -5.77 -0.76
N THR A 421 27.16 -5.82 -1.86
CA THR A 421 27.02 -4.68 -2.79
C THR A 421 25.81 -3.79 -2.48
N GLY A 422 24.89 -4.29 -1.65
CA GLY A 422 23.60 -3.67 -1.38
C GLY A 422 22.59 -3.82 -2.51
N THR A 423 22.88 -4.60 -3.55
CA THR A 423 22.01 -4.74 -4.72
C THR A 423 20.83 -5.67 -4.41
N LEU A 424 19.62 -5.15 -4.51
CA LEU A 424 18.37 -5.88 -4.44
C LEU A 424 17.82 -6.10 -5.86
N SER A 425 17.58 -7.35 -6.23
CA SER A 425 16.77 -7.71 -7.40
C SER A 425 15.37 -8.10 -6.96
N ILE A 426 14.37 -7.63 -7.70
CA ILE A 426 12.95 -7.87 -7.45
C ILE A 426 12.36 -8.37 -8.75
N THR A 427 11.67 -9.52 -8.71
CA THR A 427 10.92 -10.08 -9.81
C THR A 427 9.48 -10.31 -9.34
N CYS A 428 8.52 -9.55 -9.86
CA CYS A 428 7.09 -9.74 -9.61
C CYS A 428 6.54 -10.85 -10.51
N SER A 429 5.64 -11.70 -10.01
CA SER A 429 4.94 -12.70 -10.85
C SER A 429 3.85 -12.06 -11.71
N GLU A 430 3.20 -11.02 -11.21
CA GLU A 430 2.20 -10.23 -11.92
C GLU A 430 2.67 -8.80 -12.13
N LEU A 431 2.15 -8.16 -13.20
CA LEU A 431 2.53 -6.80 -13.56
C LEU A 431 2.02 -5.81 -12.50
N PRO A 432 2.87 -4.98 -11.87
CA PRO A 432 2.42 -4.05 -10.85
C PRO A 432 1.44 -3.01 -11.39
N ASP A 433 0.45 -2.58 -10.61
CA ASP A 433 -0.60 -1.65 -11.06
C ASP A 433 -0.02 -0.25 -11.34
N ILE A 434 -0.37 0.35 -12.47
CA ILE A 434 -0.02 1.75 -12.78
C ILE A 434 -0.63 2.69 -11.74
N GLY A 435 0.16 3.63 -11.24
CA GLY A 435 -0.22 4.55 -10.17
C GLY A 435 0.08 4.03 -8.76
N SER A 436 0.48 2.76 -8.60
CA SER A 436 0.92 2.20 -7.32
C SER A 436 2.42 2.40 -7.07
N ALA A 437 2.97 1.69 -6.07
CA ALA A 437 4.40 1.67 -5.81
C ALA A 437 4.88 0.28 -5.36
N ILE A 438 6.16 0.03 -5.53
CA ILE A 438 6.89 -1.06 -4.88
C ILE A 438 7.56 -0.47 -3.65
N VAL A 439 7.13 -0.88 -2.46
CA VAL A 439 7.67 -0.42 -1.18
C VAL A 439 8.68 -1.44 -0.66
N ILE A 440 9.88 -1.00 -0.37
CA ILE A 440 11.00 -1.83 0.07
C ILE A 440 11.26 -1.51 1.53
N TYR A 441 11.38 -2.54 2.36
CA TYR A 441 11.73 -2.46 3.78
C TYR A 441 13.04 -3.21 3.98
N TRP A 442 14.04 -2.61 4.62
CA TRP A 442 15.26 -3.33 4.97
C TRP A 442 15.76 -2.99 6.37
N GLY A 443 16.38 -3.97 7.03
CA GLY A 443 17.14 -3.71 8.24
C GLY A 443 18.53 -3.17 7.88
N SER A 444 18.91 -2.02 8.41
CA SER A 444 20.26 -1.47 8.23
C SER A 444 21.21 -2.06 9.27
N SER A 445 22.40 -2.45 8.83
CA SER A 445 23.47 -2.90 9.72
C SER A 445 24.36 -1.76 10.24
N ALA A 446 24.08 -0.51 9.86
CA ALA A 446 24.94 0.63 10.13
C ALA A 446 25.14 0.95 11.63
N THR A 447 24.21 0.54 12.51
CA THR A 447 24.36 0.74 13.96
C THR A 447 25.29 -0.27 14.61
N PHE A 448 25.61 -1.39 13.93
CA PHE A 448 26.46 -2.44 14.46
C PHE A 448 27.94 -2.15 14.20
N ILE A 449 28.75 -2.48 15.20
CA ILE A 449 30.19 -2.27 15.20
C ILE A 449 30.84 -3.61 15.54
N LYS A 450 31.69 -4.07 14.62
CA LYS A 450 32.47 -5.31 14.78
C LYS A 450 33.59 -5.09 15.80
N ARG A 451 33.66 -5.98 16.79
CA ARG A 451 34.64 -5.94 17.89
C ARG A 451 35.40 -7.25 18.06
N ALA A 452 35.46 -8.07 17.01
CA ALA A 452 36.13 -9.37 17.01
C ALA A 452 37.66 -9.29 17.26
N ASP A 453 38.25 -8.10 17.14
CA ASP A 453 39.68 -7.85 17.41
C ASP A 453 39.96 -7.36 18.84
N LEU A 454 38.93 -7.19 19.68
CA LEU A 454 39.15 -6.87 21.09
C LEU A 454 39.91 -8.00 21.79
N LEU A 455 40.87 -7.60 22.61
CA LEU A 455 41.60 -8.50 23.50
C LEU A 455 40.96 -8.40 24.88
N PRO A 456 40.12 -9.37 25.29
CA PRO A 456 39.51 -9.33 26.61
C PRO A 456 40.56 -9.54 27.69
N SER A 457 40.39 -8.88 28.82
CA SER A 457 41.15 -9.22 30.03
C SER A 457 40.52 -10.45 30.67
N VAL A 458 41.36 -11.38 31.11
CA VAL A 458 40.89 -12.62 31.75
C VAL A 458 41.53 -12.70 33.14
N LYS A 459 40.71 -12.91 34.17
CA LYS A 459 41.15 -13.01 35.57
C LYS A 459 40.44 -14.16 36.26
N SER A 460 41.09 -14.83 37.21
CA SER A 460 40.36 -15.66 38.17
C SER A 460 39.76 -14.79 39.27
N ILE A 461 38.49 -14.99 39.59
CA ILE A 461 37.74 -14.23 40.59
C ILE A 461 37.54 -15.10 41.82
N ILE A 462 37.82 -14.54 43.00
CA ILE A 462 37.29 -15.03 44.28
C ILE A 462 36.46 -13.90 44.90
N ARG A 463 35.19 -14.17 45.19
CA ARG A 463 34.30 -13.22 45.88
C ARG A 463 34.33 -13.49 47.37
N LEU A 464 34.68 -12.48 48.15
CA LEU A 464 34.67 -12.52 49.59
C LEU A 464 33.24 -12.21 50.11
N PRO A 465 32.76 -12.89 51.15
CA PRO A 465 31.44 -12.64 51.76
C PRO A 465 31.27 -11.25 52.36
N THR A 466 32.38 -10.59 52.69
CA THR A 466 32.46 -9.25 53.27
C THR A 466 33.62 -8.50 52.60
N THR A 467 33.73 -7.20 52.85
CA THR A 467 34.83 -6.36 52.35
C THR A 467 35.88 -6.26 53.48
N PRO A 468 36.96 -7.07 53.47
CA PRO A 468 38.02 -6.98 54.48
C PRO A 468 39.02 -5.86 54.26
N ASP A 469 39.81 -5.57 55.29
CA ASP A 469 41.06 -4.81 55.17
C ASP A 469 41.98 -5.54 54.17
N PRO A 470 42.34 -4.90 53.03
CA PRO A 470 43.19 -5.52 52.02
C PRO A 470 44.51 -6.07 52.58
N SER A 471 45.13 -5.37 53.52
CA SER A 471 46.46 -5.74 54.05
C SER A 471 46.45 -7.00 54.91
N SER A 472 45.27 -7.48 55.30
CA SER A 472 45.07 -8.68 56.11
C SER A 472 44.80 -9.95 55.29
N ILE A 473 44.57 -9.82 53.98
CA ILE A 473 44.15 -10.94 53.14
C ILE A 473 45.34 -11.85 52.84
N THR A 474 45.16 -13.14 53.12
CA THR A 474 46.09 -14.22 52.80
C THR A 474 45.35 -15.30 52.01
N LEU A 475 45.98 -15.80 50.95
CA LEU A 475 45.49 -16.88 50.12
C LEU A 475 46.38 -18.10 50.33
N SER A 476 45.78 -19.27 50.57
CA SER A 476 46.50 -20.55 50.60
C SER A 476 45.76 -21.61 49.79
N TRP A 477 46.50 -22.41 49.03
CA TRP A 477 45.98 -23.54 48.26
C TRP A 477 47.03 -24.65 48.16
N SER A 478 46.63 -25.79 47.60
CA SER A 478 47.57 -26.90 47.36
C SER A 478 48.62 -26.48 46.32
N GLY A 479 49.83 -26.15 46.79
CA GLY A 479 50.97 -25.78 45.94
C GLY A 479 51.36 -24.30 45.96
N GLY A 480 50.81 -23.46 46.84
CA GLY A 480 51.31 -22.08 47.01
C GLY A 480 50.52 -21.21 47.97
N SER A 481 51.03 -20.00 48.18
CA SER A 481 50.38 -18.95 48.95
C SER A 481 50.59 -17.57 48.33
N ALA A 482 49.68 -16.64 48.63
CA ALA A 482 49.84 -15.23 48.28
C ALA A 482 49.28 -14.34 49.38
N THR A 483 49.75 -13.11 49.42
CA THR A 483 49.33 -12.09 50.38
C THR A 483 48.89 -10.85 49.61
N VAL A 484 48.04 -10.05 50.23
CA VAL A 484 47.55 -8.80 49.65
C VAL A 484 48.08 -7.65 50.50
N ASN A 485 48.64 -6.63 49.86
CA ASN A 485 49.10 -5.43 50.57
C ASN A 485 47.96 -4.41 50.75
N ALA A 486 48.25 -3.30 51.44
CA ALA A 486 47.27 -2.24 51.69
C ALA A 486 46.71 -1.59 50.41
N GLN A 487 47.43 -1.68 49.29
CA GLN A 487 47.01 -1.23 47.96
C GLN A 487 46.13 -2.24 47.23
N GLY A 488 45.76 -3.35 47.88
CA GLY A 488 45.05 -4.45 47.26
C GLY A 488 45.89 -5.23 46.25
N VAL A 489 47.21 -5.04 46.15
CA VAL A 489 48.05 -5.80 45.23
C VAL A 489 48.33 -7.18 45.81
N ILE A 490 48.01 -8.22 45.05
CA ILE A 490 48.24 -9.61 45.42
C ILE A 490 49.64 -9.99 44.94
N SER A 491 50.46 -10.54 45.84
CA SER A 491 51.84 -10.94 45.56
C SER A 491 52.21 -12.24 46.28
N GLY A 492 53.10 -13.03 45.67
CA GLY A 492 53.46 -14.38 46.11
C GLY A 492 53.47 -15.34 44.93
N ASP A 493 53.00 -16.57 45.14
CA ASP A 493 52.93 -17.62 44.09
C ASP A 493 51.85 -17.33 43.02
N VAL A 494 50.99 -16.32 43.26
CA VAL A 494 50.09 -15.70 42.28
C VAL A 494 50.11 -14.18 42.43
N THR A 495 49.97 -13.47 41.31
CA THR A 495 49.81 -12.02 41.27
C THR A 495 48.36 -11.66 40.95
N GLY A 496 47.97 -10.42 41.27
CA GLY A 496 46.63 -9.95 41.00
C GLY A 496 46.26 -8.70 41.79
N GLN A 497 44.97 -8.44 41.88
CA GLN A 497 44.44 -7.28 42.60
C GLN A 497 43.15 -7.60 43.37
N TYR A 498 43.06 -7.10 44.59
CA TYR A 498 41.87 -7.03 45.41
C TYR A 498 41.17 -5.69 45.20
N ARG A 499 39.88 -5.72 44.89
CA ARG A 499 39.02 -4.52 44.86
C ARG A 499 37.63 -4.88 45.37
N ASP A 500 37.16 -4.15 46.38
CA ASP A 500 35.78 -4.19 46.86
C ASP A 500 35.19 -5.60 47.07
N GLY A 501 35.86 -6.42 47.90
CA GLY A 501 35.38 -7.78 48.20
C GLY A 501 35.69 -8.80 47.09
N VAL A 502 36.42 -8.42 46.05
CA VAL A 502 36.76 -9.30 44.93
C VAL A 502 38.27 -9.41 44.74
N LEU A 503 38.80 -10.64 44.74
CA LEU A 503 40.18 -10.94 44.37
C LEU A 503 40.24 -11.33 42.88
N LEU A 504 40.98 -10.56 42.09
CA LEU A 504 41.25 -10.78 40.67
C LEU A 504 42.67 -11.32 40.51
N LEU A 505 42.83 -12.58 40.15
CA LEU A 505 44.12 -13.25 40.02
C LEU A 505 44.52 -13.38 38.55
N ASP A 506 45.82 -13.25 38.28
CA ASP A 506 46.39 -13.38 36.93
C ASP A 506 46.60 -14.83 36.50
N LYS A 507 46.38 -15.79 37.42
CA LYS A 507 46.61 -17.22 37.21
C LYS A 507 45.51 -18.06 37.85
N ALA A 508 45.17 -19.18 37.22
CA ALA A 508 44.25 -20.17 37.76
C ALA A 508 44.81 -20.77 39.06
N ILE A 509 43.98 -20.82 40.11
CA ILE A 509 44.23 -21.61 41.31
C ILE A 509 42.97 -22.41 41.67
N SER A 510 43.11 -23.49 42.44
CA SER A 510 42.00 -24.36 42.84
C SER A 510 42.10 -24.73 44.32
N GLY A 511 40.96 -24.88 44.99
CA GLY A 511 40.90 -25.24 46.41
C GLY A 511 41.51 -24.17 47.32
N VAL A 512 41.15 -22.89 47.10
CA VAL A 512 41.71 -21.76 47.84
C VAL A 512 40.97 -21.55 49.16
N THR A 513 41.75 -21.40 50.23
CA THR A 513 41.30 -20.87 51.52
C THR A 513 41.80 -19.45 51.66
N VAL A 514 40.88 -18.52 51.94
CA VAL A 514 41.22 -17.10 52.14
C VAL A 514 41.06 -16.76 53.61
N GLY A 515 42.15 -16.31 54.24
CA GLY A 515 42.14 -15.71 55.57
C GLY A 515 42.16 -14.19 55.45
N TYR A 516 41.33 -13.48 56.20
CA TYR A 516 41.27 -12.02 56.17
C TYR A 516 40.69 -11.45 57.46
N ASN A 517 40.92 -10.16 57.69
CA ASN A 517 40.34 -9.42 58.78
C ASN A 517 39.29 -8.42 58.28
N THR A 518 38.17 -8.30 58.97
CA THR A 518 37.15 -7.28 58.64
C THR A 518 37.37 -6.02 59.46
N GLY A 519 37.57 -4.88 58.78
CA GLY A 519 37.39 -3.53 59.32
C GLY A 519 36.13 -2.88 58.71
N ASP A 520 35.69 -1.74 59.23
CA ASP A 520 34.48 -1.07 58.70
C ASP A 520 34.83 -0.29 57.41
N LYS A 521 34.14 -0.61 56.31
CA LYS A 521 34.20 0.19 55.08
C LYS A 521 33.42 1.48 55.30
N ILE A 522 34.12 2.61 55.32
CA ILE A 522 33.49 3.92 55.42
C ILE A 522 33.18 4.43 54.02
N THR A 523 31.93 4.85 53.80
CA THR A 523 31.53 5.61 52.61
C THR A 523 31.25 7.05 53.04
N GLN A 524 31.91 8.00 52.39
CA GLN A 524 31.64 9.43 52.54
C GLN A 524 31.06 9.98 51.25
N ASN A 525 30.12 10.91 51.36
CA ASN A 525 29.59 11.64 50.24
C ASN A 525 29.99 13.11 50.35
N HIS A 526 30.60 13.66 49.29
CA HIS A 526 31.06 15.04 49.21
C HIS A 526 30.28 15.79 48.13
N PRO A 527 29.15 16.44 48.49
CA PRO A 527 28.32 17.15 47.54
C PRO A 527 28.93 18.49 47.13
N SER A 528 28.83 18.82 45.85
CA SER A 528 29.20 20.13 45.27
C SER A 528 30.59 20.63 45.67
N PRO A 529 31.66 19.85 45.39
CA PRO A 529 33.02 20.25 45.74
C PRO A 529 33.44 21.52 45.01
N THR A 530 34.10 22.44 45.72
CA THR A 530 34.63 23.68 45.14
C THR A 530 35.93 23.44 44.38
N ARG A 531 36.08 24.06 43.21
CA ARG A 531 37.32 24.05 42.44
C ARG A 531 38.27 25.16 42.88
N ASP A 532 39.57 24.88 42.81
CA ASP A 532 40.62 25.89 42.94
C ASP A 532 40.86 26.69 41.63
N LEU A 533 41.78 27.66 41.66
CA LEU A 533 42.13 28.49 40.50
C LEU A 533 42.80 27.71 39.35
N GLN A 534 43.22 26.48 39.60
CA GLN A 534 43.82 25.57 38.62
C GLN A 534 42.81 24.51 38.14
N GLY A 535 41.56 24.56 38.61
CA GLY A 535 40.48 23.65 38.24
C GLY A 535 40.44 22.35 39.05
N ASN A 536 41.32 22.14 40.02
CA ASN A 536 41.34 20.93 40.85
C ASN A 536 40.28 20.97 41.94
N VAL A 537 39.85 19.79 42.37
CA VAL A 537 39.00 19.55 43.53
C VAL A 537 39.85 18.95 44.65
N SER A 538 39.67 19.45 45.87
CA SER A 538 40.28 18.89 47.08
C SER A 538 39.19 18.44 48.07
N ILE A 539 39.30 17.22 48.56
CA ILE A 539 38.32 16.59 49.45
C ILE A 539 39.01 16.12 50.73
N ASP A 540 38.39 16.35 51.88
CA ASP A 540 38.87 15.87 53.18
C ASP A 540 38.26 14.50 53.48
N ILE A 541 39.12 13.52 53.75
CA ILE A 541 38.77 12.11 53.90
C ILE A 541 39.01 11.65 55.34
N GLY A 542 39.98 12.25 56.03
CA GLY A 542 40.43 11.84 57.36
C GLY A 542 41.47 10.71 57.32
N ASP A 543 41.59 9.98 58.43
CA ASP A 543 42.51 8.84 58.53
C ASP A 543 41.91 7.59 57.89
N PHE A 544 42.70 6.94 57.04
CA PHE A 544 42.32 5.72 56.34
C PHE A 544 43.56 4.86 56.06
N VAL A 545 43.35 3.60 55.72
CA VAL A 545 44.45 2.70 55.32
C VAL A 545 44.95 3.11 53.93
N ALA A 546 46.21 3.53 53.82
CA ALA A 546 46.80 3.98 52.55
C ALA A 546 46.68 2.90 51.45
N GLY A 547 46.25 3.30 50.24
CA GLY A 547 45.98 2.39 49.13
C GLY A 547 44.56 1.82 49.07
N THR A 548 43.69 2.16 50.03
CA THR A 548 42.30 1.67 50.06
C THR A 548 41.26 2.68 49.55
N LEU A 549 41.69 3.91 49.32
CA LEU A 549 40.81 5.00 48.93
C LEU A 549 40.37 4.89 47.47
N GLN A 550 39.05 4.93 47.26
CA GLN A 550 38.40 5.03 45.96
C GLN A 550 37.46 6.24 45.92
N LEU A 551 37.52 7.02 44.85
CA LEU A 551 36.63 8.16 44.60
C LEU A 551 35.87 7.92 43.29
N THR A 552 34.57 8.16 43.29
CA THR A 552 33.70 8.07 42.12
C THR A 552 32.90 9.34 41.97
N TYR A 553 32.95 9.96 40.79
CA TYR A 553 32.24 11.21 40.52
C TYR A 553 31.70 11.29 39.10
N PRO A 554 30.57 12.00 38.90
CA PRO A 554 29.96 12.19 37.58
C PRO A 554 30.65 13.33 36.80
N VAL A 555 30.93 13.09 35.53
CA VAL A 555 31.35 14.10 34.54
C VAL A 555 30.29 14.22 33.45
N THR A 556 29.99 15.45 33.06
CA THR A 556 29.16 15.79 31.90
C THR A 556 30.05 15.91 30.67
N VAL A 557 29.70 15.19 29.60
CA VAL A 557 30.46 15.16 28.34
C VAL A 557 30.01 16.28 27.41
N GLU A 558 30.95 17.06 26.90
CA GLU A 558 30.71 18.14 25.94
C GLU A 558 30.17 17.59 24.61
N GLY A 559 29.06 18.17 24.11
CA GLY A 559 28.46 17.78 22.82
C GLY A 559 27.66 16.47 22.83
N TYR A 560 27.38 15.87 24.00
CA TYR A 560 26.69 14.57 24.08
C TYR A 560 25.26 14.60 23.52
N ASP A 561 24.51 15.67 23.77
CA ASP A 561 23.10 15.83 23.37
C ASP A 561 22.91 15.92 21.83
N GLU A 562 23.91 16.37 21.08
CA GLU A 562 23.85 16.47 19.62
C GLU A 562 24.17 15.13 18.92
N ILE A 563 24.78 14.17 19.64
CA ILE A 563 25.54 13.10 18.99
C ILE A 563 25.05 11.69 19.39
N ALA A 564 24.52 11.47 20.60
CA ALA A 564 24.31 10.12 21.15
C ALA A 564 23.00 9.87 21.93
N LEU A 565 21.86 10.51 21.60
CA LEU A 565 20.56 10.18 22.23
C LEU A 565 19.97 8.84 21.76
N GLY A 566 20.70 7.75 21.97
CA GLY A 566 20.13 6.43 22.17
C GLY A 566 19.86 6.24 23.64
N ALA A 567 18.59 6.24 24.02
CA ALA A 567 18.16 6.23 25.42
C ALA A 567 18.91 5.20 26.28
N VAL A 568 19.76 5.69 27.20
CA VAL A 568 19.95 4.99 28.48
C VAL A 568 18.64 5.18 29.23
N ILE A 569 17.69 4.27 28.99
CA ILE A 569 16.63 3.99 29.95
C ILE A 569 17.35 3.37 31.14
N SER A 570 17.65 4.18 32.16
CA SER A 570 17.92 3.63 33.49
C SER A 570 16.72 2.79 33.88
N THR A 571 16.95 1.60 34.43
CA THR A 571 15.99 0.55 34.79
C THR A 571 14.93 0.93 35.85
N SER A 572 14.66 2.22 36.06
CA SER A 572 13.48 2.71 36.77
C SER A 572 12.65 3.57 35.83
N GLY A 573 11.59 2.99 35.27
CA GLY A 573 10.70 3.70 34.37
C GLY A 573 10.09 4.95 35.03
N ARG A 574 10.50 6.14 34.57
CA ARG A 574 9.75 7.40 34.65
C ARG A 574 10.41 8.46 33.74
N LYS A 575 9.68 8.91 32.72
CA LYS A 575 9.92 10.20 32.04
C LYS A 575 9.62 11.32 33.05
N GLY A 576 10.64 12.03 33.52
CA GLY A 576 10.51 13.20 34.39
C GLY A 576 10.67 14.50 33.60
N ARG A 577 9.58 15.27 33.53
CA ARG A 577 9.51 16.65 33.04
C ARG A 577 10.49 17.54 33.81
N ASN A 578 11.20 18.44 33.12
CA ASN A 578 11.89 19.57 33.73
C ASN A 578 10.85 20.45 34.45
N THR A 579 10.74 20.30 35.76
CA THR A 579 10.12 21.28 36.65
C THR A 579 10.90 21.30 37.95
N THR A 580 11.52 22.43 38.21
CA THR A 580 12.11 22.83 39.48
C THR A 580 11.03 22.74 40.56
N GLN A 581 11.14 21.77 41.47
CA GLN A 581 10.57 21.89 42.80
C GLN A 581 11.42 21.12 43.81
N SER A 582 11.94 21.88 44.77
CA SER A 582 12.63 21.46 45.97
C SER A 582 11.78 20.51 46.82
N GLY A 583 12.33 19.34 47.14
CA GLY A 583 11.74 18.37 48.06
C GLY A 583 12.70 17.20 48.33
N ASP A 584 13.09 17.08 49.59
CA ASP A 584 13.94 16.08 50.25
C ASP A 584 13.76 14.62 49.77
N GLY A 585 14.88 13.93 49.51
CA GLY A 585 14.93 12.51 49.15
C GLY A 585 16.01 12.17 48.12
N SER A 586 17.16 11.71 48.59
CA SER A 586 18.35 11.32 47.82
C SER A 586 18.10 10.25 46.75
N HIS A 587 18.04 10.63 45.48
CA HIS A 587 18.49 9.90 44.29
C HIS A 587 18.86 10.95 43.22
N GLY A 588 20.16 11.20 43.02
CA GLY A 588 20.64 12.17 42.04
C GLY A 588 20.27 11.72 40.62
N THR A 589 19.27 12.35 40.03
CA THR A 589 18.92 12.16 38.62
C THR A 589 19.89 13.00 37.81
N TYR A 590 20.96 12.38 37.30
CA TYR A 590 21.89 13.02 36.38
C TYR A 590 21.25 13.11 34.98
N GLY A 591 21.46 14.25 34.30
CA GLY A 591 20.98 14.45 32.92
C GLY A 591 21.67 13.53 31.91
N ALA A 592 21.12 13.48 30.69
CA ALA A 592 21.76 12.81 29.56
C ALA A 592 23.22 13.26 29.40
N GLY A 593 24.13 12.34 29.07
CA GLY A 593 25.55 12.65 28.88
C GLY A 593 26.43 12.67 30.13
N THR A 594 25.97 12.07 31.23
CA THR A 594 26.77 11.92 32.45
C THR A 594 27.49 10.56 32.48
N VAL A 595 28.82 10.57 32.58
CA VAL A 595 29.68 9.39 32.76
C VAL A 595 30.28 9.42 34.16
N PHE A 596 30.49 8.28 34.81
CA PHE A 596 31.18 8.23 36.10
C PHE A 596 32.67 7.92 35.91
N VAL A 597 33.51 8.72 36.55
CA VAL A 597 34.96 8.49 36.62
C VAL A 597 35.31 7.97 38.00
N THR A 598 36.15 6.94 38.04
CA THR A 598 36.63 6.33 39.29
C THR A 598 38.14 6.50 39.39
N LEU A 599 38.60 7.05 40.52
CA LEU A 599 40.02 7.18 40.88
C LEU A 599 40.33 6.32 42.10
N THR A 600 41.55 5.81 42.16
CA THR A 600 42.05 5.00 43.28
C THR A 600 43.38 5.53 43.80
N ASP A 601 43.60 5.47 45.11
CA ASP A 601 44.90 5.75 45.73
C ASP A 601 45.89 4.60 45.47
N ASP A 602 47.09 4.93 45.02
CA ASP A 602 48.18 3.97 44.79
C ASP A 602 48.94 3.61 46.07
N GLY A 603 48.56 4.21 47.21
CA GLY A 603 49.18 4.02 48.53
C GLY A 603 50.59 4.59 48.66
N LYS A 604 51.07 5.29 47.63
CA LYS A 604 52.30 6.10 47.63
C LYS A 604 51.97 7.60 47.65
N GLY A 605 50.71 7.96 47.81
CA GLY A 605 50.22 9.33 47.87
C GLY A 605 49.76 9.88 46.51
N ASN A 606 49.48 9.02 45.52
CA ASN A 606 48.96 9.42 44.21
C ASN A 606 47.55 8.86 43.98
N LEU A 607 46.70 9.65 43.33
CA LEU A 607 45.45 9.16 42.74
C LEU A 607 45.71 8.77 41.29
N ILE A 608 45.31 7.55 40.94
CA ILE A 608 45.41 7.00 39.60
C ILE A 608 44.04 6.71 39.01
N ASP A 609 43.91 6.87 37.69
CA ASP A 609 42.71 6.47 36.95
C ASP A 609 42.71 4.95 36.64
N SER A 610 41.68 4.49 35.93
CA SER A 610 41.54 3.08 35.51
C SER A 610 42.65 2.57 34.59
N HIS A 611 43.44 3.45 33.97
CA HIS A 611 44.57 3.13 33.12
C HIS A 611 45.92 3.24 33.86
N GLY A 612 45.90 3.53 35.16
CA GLY A 612 47.09 3.68 36.00
C GLY A 612 47.80 5.02 35.84
N LYS A 613 47.19 6.00 35.14
CA LYS A 613 47.75 7.34 35.00
C LYS A 613 47.50 8.12 36.29
N THR A 614 48.56 8.72 36.83
CA THR A 614 48.47 9.68 37.94
C THR A 614 47.68 10.91 37.51
N VAL A 615 46.57 11.18 38.19
CA VAL A 615 45.66 12.31 37.94
C VAL A 615 45.39 13.16 39.18
N GLY A 616 45.97 12.78 40.32
CA GLY A 616 45.89 13.55 41.56
C GLY A 616 46.85 13.05 42.63
N THR A 617 46.71 13.59 43.83
CA THR A 617 47.56 13.28 45.00
C THR A 617 46.71 13.07 46.25
N VAL A 618 47.22 12.27 47.17
CA VAL A 618 46.63 12.06 48.50
C VAL A 618 47.68 12.38 49.55
N LYS A 619 47.41 13.38 50.39
CA LYS A 619 48.35 13.84 51.42
C LYS A 619 47.60 14.37 52.63
N ASN A 620 48.04 13.99 53.83
CA ASN A 620 47.48 14.44 55.12
C ASN A 620 45.95 14.25 55.20
N GLY A 621 45.43 13.10 54.76
CA GLY A 621 43.99 12.81 54.78
C GLY A 621 43.17 13.57 53.73
N LYS A 622 43.81 14.26 52.76
CA LYS A 622 43.13 14.99 51.68
C LYS A 622 43.46 14.42 50.31
N ALA A 623 42.45 14.27 49.47
CA ALA A 623 42.56 13.88 48.07
C ALA A 623 42.39 15.12 47.17
N ALA A 624 43.40 15.45 46.36
CA ALA A 624 43.38 16.58 45.43
C ALA A 624 43.62 16.10 43.98
N PHE A 625 42.72 16.42 43.06
CA PHE A 625 42.77 15.94 41.67
C PHE A 625 42.04 16.88 40.72
N ASN A 626 42.36 16.81 39.42
CA ASN A 626 41.57 17.45 38.38
C ASN A 626 40.42 16.51 37.98
N PRO A 627 39.15 16.89 38.16
CA PRO A 627 38.03 16.01 37.81
C PRO A 627 37.74 15.98 36.30
N ASP A 628 38.32 16.88 35.51
CA ASP A 628 38.08 16.94 34.07
C ASP A 628 38.94 15.91 33.32
N THR A 629 38.35 15.29 32.30
CA THR A 629 39.00 14.25 31.49
C THR A 629 38.55 14.33 30.04
N THR A 630 39.07 13.45 29.20
CA THR A 630 38.60 13.28 27.83
C THR A 630 38.02 11.88 27.65
N VAL A 631 36.83 11.79 27.06
CA VAL A 631 36.17 10.53 26.73
C VAL A 631 36.02 10.42 25.21
N SER A 632 36.01 9.19 24.69
CA SER A 632 35.80 8.95 23.26
C SER A 632 34.32 8.77 22.98
N ILE A 633 33.72 9.65 22.17
CA ILE A 633 32.28 9.60 21.83
C ILE A 633 32.03 9.18 20.38
N PRO A 634 30.96 8.43 20.09
CA PRO A 634 30.62 8.00 18.74
C PRO A 634 29.93 9.12 17.94
N LYS A 635 30.57 9.62 16.88
CA LYS A 635 30.03 10.59 15.92
C LYS A 635 29.41 9.90 14.70
N ALA A 636 28.16 10.22 14.39
CA ALA A 636 27.44 9.64 13.27
C ALA A 636 28.02 10.05 11.90
N ASN A 637 28.17 9.08 11.00
CA ASN A 637 28.57 9.26 9.61
C ASN A 637 27.35 9.05 8.70
N TYR A 638 27.30 9.81 7.60
CA TYR A 638 26.19 9.77 6.64
C TYR A 638 26.72 9.75 5.21
N THR A 639 26.01 9.07 4.32
CA THR A 639 26.20 9.14 2.87
C THR A 639 24.98 9.75 2.20
N LYS A 640 25.19 10.34 1.01
CA LYS A 640 24.12 10.89 0.17
C LYS A 640 23.84 9.93 -0.96
N ASP A 641 22.62 9.42 -1.01
CA ASP A 641 22.18 8.52 -2.08
C ASP A 641 21.07 9.22 -2.88
N LYS A 642 21.17 9.22 -4.22
CA LYS A 642 20.03 9.60 -5.07
C LYS A 642 18.99 8.50 -4.97
N ILE A 643 17.79 8.82 -4.49
CA ILE A 643 16.71 7.84 -4.26
C ILE A 643 15.51 8.03 -5.19
N GLY A 644 15.51 9.05 -6.05
CA GLY A 644 14.46 9.25 -7.03
C GLY A 644 14.47 10.64 -7.64
N GLU A 645 13.36 10.98 -8.28
CA GLU A 645 13.12 12.26 -8.94
C GLU A 645 11.71 12.74 -8.56
N ARG A 646 11.57 14.01 -8.16
CA ARG A 646 10.27 14.68 -7.90
C ARG A 646 9.96 15.58 -9.08
N VAL A 647 8.70 15.67 -9.49
CA VAL A 647 8.26 16.73 -10.41
C VAL A 647 8.26 18.05 -9.64
N HIS A 648 9.22 18.92 -9.94
CA HIS A 648 9.48 20.14 -9.17
C HIS A 648 8.62 21.32 -9.65
N SER A 649 8.43 21.46 -10.96
CA SER A 649 7.48 22.43 -11.50
C SER A 649 6.87 21.93 -12.81
N GLN A 650 5.64 22.36 -13.06
CA GLN A 650 5.02 22.33 -14.38
C GLN A 650 4.81 23.79 -14.79
N SER A 651 5.88 24.46 -15.22
CA SER A 651 5.76 25.82 -15.74
C SER A 651 5.31 25.81 -17.20
N SER A 652 4.35 26.67 -17.53
CA SER A 652 3.81 26.89 -18.88
C SER A 652 4.83 27.46 -19.89
N GLY A 653 6.12 27.52 -19.57
CA GLY A 653 7.14 28.28 -20.30
C GLY A 653 8.37 27.45 -20.74
N GLY A 654 8.20 26.20 -21.17
CA GLY A 654 9.30 25.38 -21.71
C GLY A 654 9.53 25.59 -23.21
N GLY A 655 10.75 26.03 -23.56
CA GLY A 655 11.40 26.09 -24.88
C GLY A 655 10.55 26.07 -26.15
N THR A 656 10.56 27.19 -26.91
CA THR A 656 9.97 27.27 -28.25
C THR A 656 10.87 26.58 -29.28
N TRP A 657 10.37 25.51 -29.89
CA TRP A 657 10.92 24.97 -31.14
C TRP A 657 9.80 24.97 -32.19
N ASN A 658 10.02 25.63 -33.33
CA ASN A 658 9.00 25.80 -34.38
C ASN A 658 7.63 26.33 -33.89
N ASN A 659 7.61 27.37 -33.05
CA ASN A 659 6.38 28.00 -32.52
C ASN A 659 5.47 27.11 -31.65
N TYR A 660 5.92 25.93 -31.20
CA TYR A 660 5.23 25.14 -30.17
C TYR A 660 5.92 25.31 -28.80
N THR A 661 5.12 25.58 -27.77
CA THR A 661 5.57 25.63 -26.37
C THR A 661 5.27 24.27 -25.73
N TYR A 662 6.29 23.61 -25.19
CA TYR A 662 6.13 22.33 -24.53
C TYR A 662 6.11 22.54 -23.00
N PRO A 663 5.24 21.86 -22.24
CA PRO A 663 5.38 21.83 -20.80
C PRO A 663 6.69 21.09 -20.47
N SER A 664 7.70 21.79 -19.94
CA SER A 664 8.87 21.11 -19.40
C SER A 664 8.51 20.57 -18.03
N LYS A 665 8.46 19.24 -17.90
CA LYS A 665 8.54 18.60 -16.59
C LYS A 665 9.98 18.73 -16.12
N THR A 666 10.27 19.62 -15.19
CA THR A 666 11.54 19.61 -14.48
C THR A 666 11.46 18.54 -13.40
N TYR A 667 12.18 17.45 -13.64
CA TYR A 667 12.44 16.41 -12.65
C TYR A 667 13.59 16.91 -11.77
N GLN A 668 13.36 16.89 -10.46
CA GLN A 668 14.32 17.27 -9.44
C GLN A 668 14.83 16.01 -8.78
N ASP A 669 16.14 15.83 -8.77
CA ASP A 669 16.77 14.72 -8.08
C ASP A 669 16.49 14.80 -6.58
N VAL A 670 15.96 13.71 -6.05
CA VAL A 670 15.63 13.56 -4.65
C VAL A 670 16.71 12.71 -4.00
N TYR A 671 17.40 13.30 -3.05
CA TYR A 671 18.44 12.62 -2.28
C TYR A 671 17.90 12.18 -0.91
N ARG A 672 18.55 11.14 -0.37
CA ARG A 672 18.41 10.66 1.00
C ARG A 672 19.76 10.73 1.69
N THR A 673 19.76 11.11 2.96
CA THR A 673 20.94 10.94 3.82
C THR A 673 20.81 9.62 4.59
N SER A 674 21.66 8.67 4.22
CA SER A 674 21.67 7.33 4.81
C SER A 674 22.70 7.27 5.92
N PHE A 675 22.32 6.71 7.08
CA PHE A 675 23.26 6.51 8.18
C PHE A 675 24.22 5.36 7.84
N THR A 676 25.54 5.58 7.99
CA THR A 676 26.57 4.61 7.59
C THR A 676 27.46 4.11 8.73
N GLY A 677 27.23 4.58 9.95
CA GLY A 677 27.91 4.12 11.15
C GLY A 677 28.54 5.24 11.96
N PHE A 678 29.45 4.90 12.87
CA PHE A 678 30.06 5.87 13.79
C PHE A 678 31.57 5.99 13.58
N SER A 679 32.09 7.20 13.72
CA SER A 679 33.50 7.49 13.93
C SER A 679 33.72 7.96 15.36
N TYR A 680 34.82 7.60 16.01
CA TYR A 680 35.05 7.98 17.40
C TYR A 680 35.95 9.20 17.51
N THR A 681 35.49 10.22 18.23
CA THR A 681 36.24 11.46 18.45
C THR A 681 36.42 11.75 19.94
N PRO A 682 37.62 12.22 20.37
CA PRO A 682 37.80 12.70 21.74
C PRO A 682 36.89 13.89 22.03
N ALA A 683 36.19 13.86 23.17
CA ALA A 683 35.39 14.96 23.70
C ALA A 683 35.82 15.28 25.12
N GLY A 684 35.79 16.57 25.48
CA GLY A 684 35.99 17.01 26.84
C GLY A 684 34.87 16.51 27.74
N ALA A 685 35.20 16.08 28.96
CA ALA A 685 34.24 15.71 29.98
C ALA A 685 34.60 16.43 31.28
N THR A 686 33.67 17.23 31.79
CA THR A 686 33.88 18.08 32.96
C THR A 686 33.02 17.65 34.14
N LEU A 687 33.46 17.82 35.39
CA LEU A 687 32.64 17.51 36.57
C LEU A 687 31.20 18.05 36.43
N ALA A 688 30.19 17.20 36.63
CA ALA A 688 28.80 17.56 36.45
C ALA A 688 28.34 18.68 37.42
N ALA A 689 27.42 19.53 36.98
CA ALA A 689 26.87 20.58 37.84
C ALA A 689 26.12 19.96 39.05
N GLY A 690 26.46 20.41 40.27
CA GLY A 690 25.91 19.84 41.51
C GLY A 690 26.39 18.42 41.82
N ALA A 691 27.46 17.94 41.15
CA ALA A 691 28.03 16.61 41.34
C ALA A 691 28.31 16.31 42.82
N SER A 692 28.07 15.05 43.19
CA SER A 692 28.50 14.50 44.47
C SER A 692 29.63 13.51 44.22
N ILE A 693 30.74 13.68 44.94
CA ILE A 693 31.89 12.77 44.88
C ILE A 693 31.71 11.75 46.00
N ASN A 694 31.48 10.50 45.61
CA ASN A 694 31.37 9.39 46.54
C ASN A 694 32.77 8.84 46.78
N VAL A 695 33.13 8.73 48.04
CA VAL A 695 34.43 8.27 48.49
C VAL A 695 34.23 7.03 49.34
N SER A 696 35.02 5.99 49.13
CA SER A 696 35.03 4.83 50.01
C SER A 696 36.46 4.40 50.35
N TYR A 697 36.67 4.00 51.60
CA TYR A 697 37.96 3.58 52.13
C TYR A 697 37.76 2.74 53.40
N TYR A 698 38.82 2.13 53.91
CA TYR A 698 38.80 1.43 55.20
C TYR A 698 39.40 2.28 56.30
N ASP A 699 38.75 2.28 57.45
CA ASP A 699 39.31 2.89 58.66
C ASP A 699 40.42 2.03 59.28
N THR A 700 41.03 2.53 60.36
CA THR A 700 42.15 1.88 61.04
C THR A 700 41.73 1.04 62.26
N HIS A 701 40.47 0.60 62.39
CA HIS A 701 39.97 -0.17 63.56
C HIS A 701 40.46 -1.64 63.63
N PRO A 702 40.42 -2.32 64.81
CA PRO A 702 40.98 -3.65 64.98
C PRO A 702 40.17 -4.77 64.29
N ALA A 703 40.88 -5.48 63.43
CA ALA A 703 40.60 -6.72 62.74
C ALA A 703 39.85 -7.84 63.52
N THR A 704 38.70 -8.30 63.01
CA THR A 704 38.17 -9.66 63.33
C THR A 704 38.64 -10.67 62.28
N ALA A 705 39.37 -11.71 62.70
CA ALA A 705 39.93 -12.71 61.79
C ALA A 705 38.88 -13.74 61.33
N VAL A 706 38.75 -13.90 60.01
CA VAL A 706 37.89 -14.87 59.33
C VAL A 706 38.75 -15.73 58.41
N SER A 707 38.50 -17.04 58.37
CA SER A 707 39.13 -17.96 57.43
C SER A 707 38.08 -18.86 56.81
N SER A 708 38.00 -18.89 55.48
CA SER A 708 36.94 -19.61 54.77
C SER A 708 37.42 -20.19 53.42
N PRO A 709 37.03 -21.43 53.07
CA PRO A 709 37.21 -21.95 51.72
C PRO A 709 36.25 -21.23 50.77
N LEU A 710 36.76 -20.73 49.64
CA LEU A 710 35.98 -19.98 48.66
C LEU A 710 36.11 -20.53 47.24
N ALA A 711 35.03 -20.39 46.47
CA ALA A 711 35.01 -20.80 45.08
C ALA A 711 35.81 -19.83 44.20
N VAL A 712 36.50 -20.39 43.20
CA VAL A 712 37.20 -19.64 42.15
C VAL A 712 36.36 -19.67 40.89
N SER A 713 36.05 -18.51 40.33
CA SER A 713 35.40 -18.34 39.03
C SER A 713 36.38 -17.68 38.04
N THR A 714 35.99 -17.57 36.76
CA THR A 714 36.76 -16.82 35.76
C THR A 714 35.97 -15.60 35.29
N SER A 715 36.60 -14.42 35.33
CA SER A 715 36.15 -13.21 34.63
C SER A 715 36.74 -13.19 33.23
N VAL A 716 35.91 -12.92 32.23
CA VAL A 716 36.37 -12.44 30.93
C VAL A 716 35.74 -11.06 30.74
N LYS A 717 36.54 -10.01 30.59
CA LYS A 717 36.03 -8.64 30.42
C LYS A 717 36.43 -8.04 29.09
N PHE A 718 35.43 -7.72 28.28
CA PHE A 718 35.56 -6.98 27.03
C PHE A 718 35.43 -5.49 27.34
N GLU A 719 36.52 -4.72 27.17
CA GLU A 719 36.50 -3.27 27.29
C GLU A 719 35.79 -2.65 26.08
N ILE A 720 34.51 -2.29 26.25
CA ILE A 720 33.68 -1.66 25.21
C ILE A 720 33.77 -0.12 25.26
N GLN A 721 33.52 0.55 24.13
CA GLN A 721 33.62 2.01 24.08
C GLN A 721 32.39 2.68 24.72
N THR A 722 32.55 3.92 25.18
CA THR A 722 31.49 4.68 25.84
C THR A 722 30.25 4.82 24.94
N GLY A 723 29.09 4.38 25.43
CA GLY A 723 27.82 4.44 24.68
C GLY A 723 27.53 3.22 23.81
N GLU A 724 28.45 2.24 23.73
CA GLU A 724 28.20 0.94 23.10
C GLU A 724 27.53 -0.03 24.07
N LEU A 725 26.73 -0.94 23.51
CA LEU A 725 26.24 -2.15 24.18
C LEU A 725 26.64 -3.37 23.36
N ILE A 726 27.02 -4.46 24.01
CA ILE A 726 27.20 -5.75 23.32
C ILE A 726 25.83 -6.23 22.83
N ILE A 727 25.75 -6.64 21.56
CA ILE A 727 24.53 -7.24 21.03
C ILE A 727 24.36 -8.64 21.63
N PRO A 728 23.20 -8.96 22.23
CA PRO A 728 22.93 -10.32 22.70
C PRO A 728 23.07 -11.35 21.59
N ASN A 729 23.56 -12.53 21.95
CA ASN A 729 23.83 -13.67 21.05
C ASN A 729 24.93 -13.40 20.00
N SER A 730 25.75 -12.34 20.17
CA SER A 730 26.86 -12.01 19.25
C SER A 730 28.22 -12.49 19.72
N VAL A 731 28.35 -12.87 20.99
CA VAL A 731 29.62 -13.18 21.65
C VAL A 731 29.95 -14.64 21.43
N ARG A 732 31.08 -14.89 20.80
CA ARG A 732 31.65 -16.22 20.66
C ARG A 732 33.17 -16.17 20.81
N PHE A 733 33.72 -17.07 21.61
CA PHE A 733 35.16 -17.15 21.83
C PHE A 733 35.61 -18.57 22.10
N ALA A 734 36.89 -18.86 21.86
CA ALA A 734 37.51 -20.12 22.22
C ALA A 734 38.39 -19.93 23.47
N MET A 735 38.30 -20.87 24.41
CA MET A 735 39.14 -20.92 25.60
C MET A 735 39.41 -22.39 25.94
N ASN A 736 40.66 -22.75 26.26
CA ASN A 736 41.04 -24.12 26.64
C ASN A 736 40.58 -25.20 25.64
N GLY A 737 40.59 -24.90 24.33
CA GLY A 737 40.18 -25.83 23.26
C GLY A 737 38.66 -26.02 23.11
N LYS A 738 37.84 -25.28 23.85
CA LYS A 738 36.36 -25.30 23.75
C LYS A 738 35.84 -23.98 23.19
N SER A 739 34.71 -24.02 22.49
CA SER A 739 33.99 -22.83 22.00
C SER A 739 32.88 -22.47 22.98
N TYR A 740 32.87 -21.20 23.37
CA TYR A 740 31.90 -20.59 24.25
C TYR A 740 31.09 -19.59 23.44
N PHE A 741 29.79 -19.55 23.67
CA PHE A 741 28.88 -18.62 23.01
C PHE A 741 27.81 -18.16 24.00
N ASP A 742 27.32 -16.94 23.80
CA ASP A 742 26.23 -16.43 24.61
C ASP A 742 24.86 -16.78 24.02
N LYS A 743 23.91 -17.06 24.91
CA LYS A 743 22.50 -17.17 24.57
C LYS A 743 21.67 -16.60 25.71
N ASP A 744 20.88 -15.57 25.42
CA ASP A 744 19.92 -14.95 26.35
C ASP A 744 20.55 -14.60 27.73
N GLY A 745 21.72 -13.95 27.72
CA GLY A 745 22.45 -13.51 28.92
C GLY A 745 23.23 -14.59 29.66
N SER A 746 23.16 -15.85 29.20
CA SER A 746 23.94 -16.97 29.74
C SER A 746 25.05 -17.38 28.76
N ILE A 747 26.16 -17.91 29.27
CA ILE A 747 27.25 -18.45 28.45
C ILE A 747 27.17 -19.97 28.43
N TYR A 748 27.26 -20.55 27.24
CA TYR A 748 27.17 -21.97 26.97
C TYR A 748 28.46 -22.51 26.31
N THR A 749 28.75 -23.80 26.51
CA THR A 749 29.83 -24.55 25.86
C THR A 749 29.34 -25.97 25.52
N ASN A 750 30.15 -26.74 24.78
CA ASN A 750 29.88 -28.14 24.42
C ASN A 750 28.56 -28.31 23.65
N LEU A 751 28.33 -27.47 22.63
CA LEU A 751 27.15 -27.59 21.76
C LEU A 751 27.07 -28.98 21.12
N ASN A 752 25.97 -29.69 21.36
CA ASN A 752 25.56 -30.82 20.55
C ASN A 752 24.90 -30.28 19.28
N THR A 753 25.62 -30.34 18.16
CA THR A 753 25.17 -29.80 16.88
C THR A 753 23.93 -30.50 16.32
N THR A 754 23.59 -31.71 16.80
CA THR A 754 22.41 -32.45 16.34
C THR A 754 21.14 -32.01 17.09
N THR A 755 21.24 -31.85 18.41
CA THR A 755 20.08 -31.58 19.28
C THR A 755 19.94 -30.11 19.68
N GLY A 756 20.98 -29.29 19.46
CA GLY A 756 21.05 -27.90 19.91
C GLY A 756 21.29 -27.74 21.42
N GLN A 757 21.43 -28.83 22.17
CA GLN A 757 21.71 -28.77 23.61
C GLN A 757 23.16 -28.34 23.88
N ALA A 758 23.36 -27.54 24.93
CA ALA A 758 24.67 -27.08 25.36
C ALA A 758 24.72 -26.91 26.88
N ASP A 759 25.92 -26.96 27.45
CA ASP A 759 26.14 -26.84 28.89
C ASP A 759 26.23 -25.37 29.29
N LYS A 760 25.34 -24.92 30.18
CA LYS A 760 25.42 -23.57 30.77
C LYS A 760 26.60 -23.50 31.74
N VAL A 761 27.51 -22.57 31.50
CA VAL A 761 28.76 -22.41 32.27
C VAL A 761 28.96 -21.01 32.81
N GLY A 762 28.07 -20.05 32.54
CA GLY A 762 28.23 -18.70 33.05
C GLY A 762 27.12 -17.73 32.64
N SER A 763 27.41 -16.44 32.83
CA SER A 763 26.55 -15.31 32.44
C SER A 763 27.37 -14.16 31.90
N ILE A 764 26.71 -13.28 31.15
CA ILE A 764 27.28 -12.05 30.59
C ILE A 764 26.43 -10.85 30.98
N ASP A 765 27.08 -9.74 31.29
CA ASP A 765 26.47 -8.41 31.35
C ASP A 765 26.81 -7.64 30.06
N TYR A 766 25.81 -7.46 29.19
CA TYR A 766 25.97 -6.81 27.90
C TYR A 766 26.29 -5.31 27.97
N SER A 767 26.02 -4.68 29.11
CA SER A 767 26.26 -3.26 29.33
C SER A 767 27.69 -2.98 29.81
N THR A 768 28.30 -3.92 30.53
CA THR A 768 29.65 -3.78 31.08
C THR A 768 30.69 -4.62 30.35
N GLY A 769 30.26 -5.54 29.49
CA GLY A 769 31.13 -6.47 28.76
C GLY A 769 31.77 -7.55 29.65
N GLU A 770 31.28 -7.75 30.87
CA GLU A 770 31.85 -8.69 31.84
C GLU A 770 31.11 -10.04 31.83
N LEU A 771 31.88 -11.12 31.72
CA LEU A 771 31.41 -12.50 31.74
C LEU A 771 31.95 -13.20 32.98
N ILE A 772 31.10 -13.96 33.67
CA ILE A 772 31.48 -14.79 34.81
C ILE A 772 31.27 -16.26 34.46
N LEU A 773 32.35 -17.05 34.47
CA LEU A 773 32.35 -18.47 34.09
C LEU A 773 32.70 -19.39 35.26
N SER A 774 32.02 -20.53 35.31
CA SER A 774 32.22 -21.68 36.20
C SER A 774 33.30 -22.60 35.61
N GLY A 775 34.57 -22.22 35.70
CA GLY A 775 35.68 -23.01 35.16
C GLY A 775 37.03 -22.31 35.20
N PRO A 776 38.14 -23.00 34.91
CA PRO A 776 39.47 -22.43 34.98
C PRO A 776 39.72 -21.38 33.89
N ILE A 777 40.49 -20.36 34.22
CA ILE A 777 40.98 -19.33 33.29
C ILE A 777 41.86 -19.97 32.20
N GLY A 778 41.76 -19.44 30.99
CA GLY A 778 42.63 -19.76 29.87
C GLY A 778 42.77 -18.57 28.92
N THR A 779 43.63 -18.70 27.92
CA THR A 779 43.72 -17.69 26.86
C THR A 779 42.42 -17.67 26.06
N VAL A 780 41.82 -16.49 25.96
CA VAL A 780 40.60 -16.27 25.18
C VAL A 780 40.98 -15.84 23.76
N SER A 781 40.49 -16.56 22.76
CA SER A 781 40.52 -16.16 21.35
C SER A 781 39.11 -15.77 20.92
N VAL A 782 38.88 -14.49 20.63
CA VAL A 782 37.57 -13.98 20.20
C VAL A 782 37.28 -14.47 18.78
N GLN A 783 36.16 -15.15 18.62
CA GLN A 783 35.68 -15.68 17.34
C GLN A 783 34.63 -14.75 16.71
N SER A 784 33.74 -14.18 17.52
CA SER A 784 32.75 -13.18 17.12
C SER A 784 32.42 -12.25 18.29
N LEU A 785 32.25 -10.96 18.01
CA LEU A 785 31.75 -9.98 18.97
C LEU A 785 31.21 -8.76 18.21
N THR A 786 29.98 -8.37 18.51
CA THR A 786 29.35 -7.18 17.94
C THR A 786 28.81 -6.28 19.04
N THR A 787 28.99 -4.99 18.83
CA THR A 787 28.43 -3.92 19.67
C THR A 787 27.51 -3.03 18.86
N SER A 788 26.68 -2.23 19.50
CA SER A 788 25.83 -1.22 18.84
C SER A 788 25.68 0.02 19.70
N VAL A 789 25.46 1.16 19.04
CA VAL A 789 25.00 2.40 19.69
C VAL A 789 23.48 2.48 19.50
N ASN A 790 22.74 2.58 20.60
CA ASN A 790 21.30 2.31 20.63
C ASN A 790 20.40 3.45 20.09
N ALA A 791 20.58 3.88 18.84
CA ALA A 791 19.70 4.86 18.18
C ALA A 791 19.63 4.65 16.66
N GLY A 792 18.62 3.90 16.18
CA GLY A 792 18.25 3.91 14.77
C GLY A 792 17.70 5.28 14.36
N ARG A 793 18.18 5.82 13.23
CA ARG A 793 17.88 7.17 12.76
C ARG A 793 17.44 7.13 11.30
N THR A 794 16.46 7.94 10.93
CA THR A 794 16.07 8.15 9.53
C THR A 794 15.60 9.59 9.31
N ASP A 795 15.68 10.07 8.07
CA ASP A 795 15.15 11.35 7.60
C ASP A 795 13.87 11.18 6.75
N SER A 796 13.45 9.93 6.50
CA SER A 796 12.34 9.64 5.59
C SER A 796 11.74 8.25 5.84
N ILE A 797 10.48 8.09 5.43
CA ILE A 797 9.74 6.84 5.52
C ILE A 797 8.71 6.69 4.39
N SER A 798 8.52 5.47 3.89
CA SER A 798 7.39 5.09 3.04
C SER A 798 6.76 3.81 3.57
N PHE A 799 5.43 3.78 3.69
CA PHE A 799 4.70 2.67 4.27
C PHE A 799 3.30 2.54 3.68
N ILE A 800 2.67 1.39 3.94
CA ILE A 800 1.32 1.08 3.49
C ILE A 800 0.43 0.86 4.72
N THR A 801 -0.78 1.40 4.70
CA THR A 801 -1.76 1.17 5.76
C THR A 801 -2.36 -0.24 5.66
N PRO A 802 -2.69 -0.89 6.80
CA PRO A 802 -3.29 -2.24 6.82
C PRO A 802 -4.61 -2.36 6.05
N SER A 803 -5.30 -1.24 5.85
CA SER A 803 -6.55 -1.16 5.10
C SER A 803 -6.55 0.12 4.27
N ALA A 804 -7.12 0.01 3.07
CA ALA A 804 -7.32 1.10 2.12
C ALA A 804 -8.67 0.88 1.41
N PRO A 805 -9.39 1.95 1.01
CA PRO A 805 -9.01 3.35 1.17
C PRO A 805 -9.13 3.85 2.61
N ILE A 806 -8.36 4.88 2.95
CA ILE A 806 -8.44 5.61 4.20
C ILE A 806 -9.19 6.93 4.02
N ARG A 807 -9.76 7.47 5.09
CA ARG A 807 -10.48 8.73 5.06
C ARG A 807 -9.55 9.89 4.72
N PRO A 808 -9.89 10.73 3.72
CA PRO A 808 -9.18 11.97 3.46
C PRO A 808 -9.07 12.84 4.72
N SER A 809 -7.92 13.48 4.90
CA SER A 809 -7.58 14.27 6.09
C SER A 809 -7.55 13.51 7.42
N SER A 810 -7.51 12.16 7.43
CA SER A 810 -7.47 11.38 8.68
C SER A 810 -6.08 10.88 9.08
N LEU A 811 -5.14 10.76 8.14
CA LEU A 811 -3.81 10.24 8.47
C LEU A 811 -2.99 11.30 9.22
N VAL A 812 -2.64 10.97 10.46
CA VAL A 812 -1.74 11.74 11.33
C VAL A 812 -0.47 10.94 11.50
N ILE A 813 0.68 11.55 11.24
CA ILE A 813 2.00 10.97 11.52
C ILE A 813 2.68 11.72 12.66
N LYS A 814 3.36 10.99 13.53
CA LYS A 814 4.15 11.50 14.66
C LYS A 814 5.57 10.93 14.60
N ALA A 815 6.54 11.73 14.99
CA ALA A 815 7.93 11.31 15.16
C ALA A 815 8.62 12.19 16.22
N THR A 816 9.82 11.81 16.65
CA THR A 816 10.65 12.59 17.59
C THR A 816 12.00 12.89 16.95
N LEU A 817 12.36 14.17 16.84
CA LEU A 817 13.67 14.64 16.38
C LEU A 817 14.79 14.17 17.32
N LEU A 818 16.04 14.16 16.85
CA LEU A 818 17.18 13.71 17.67
C LEU A 818 17.41 14.55 18.93
N ASP A 819 16.98 15.81 18.95
CA ASP A 819 17.02 16.70 20.11
C ASP A 819 15.89 16.43 21.13
N GLY A 820 15.02 15.45 20.86
CA GLY A 820 13.89 15.07 21.71
C GLY A 820 12.59 15.82 21.41
N THR A 821 12.57 16.74 20.44
CA THR A 821 11.37 17.50 20.07
C THR A 821 10.36 16.60 19.35
N PRO A 822 9.13 16.42 19.87
CA PRO A 822 8.08 15.69 19.17
C PRO A 822 7.53 16.55 18.03
N ILE A 823 7.38 15.93 16.86
CA ILE A 823 6.80 16.55 15.66
C ILE A 823 5.60 15.72 15.20
N SER A 824 4.58 16.39 14.68
CA SER A 824 3.35 15.76 14.19
C SER A 824 2.79 16.52 12.99
N ALA A 825 2.17 15.82 12.06
CA ALA A 825 1.45 16.42 10.95
C ALA A 825 0.24 15.58 10.57
N THR A 826 -0.82 16.26 10.11
CA THR A 826 -2.03 15.64 9.57
C THR A 826 -2.05 15.90 8.07
N ALA A 827 -2.26 14.87 7.27
CA ALA A 827 -2.44 15.03 5.83
C ALA A 827 -3.67 15.91 5.56
N ASN A 828 -3.61 16.79 4.57
CA ASN A 828 -4.77 17.57 4.14
C ASN A 828 -5.71 16.73 3.24
N ALA A 829 -6.78 17.34 2.70
CA ALA A 829 -7.73 16.65 1.83
C ALA A 829 -7.14 16.14 0.51
N LYS A 830 -5.98 16.67 0.09
CA LYS A 830 -5.21 16.21 -1.08
C LYS A 830 -4.18 15.14 -0.74
N GLY A 831 -4.10 14.75 0.54
CA GLY A 831 -3.11 13.81 1.03
C GLY A 831 -1.74 14.43 1.33
N GLU A 832 -1.57 15.75 1.26
CA GLU A 832 -0.26 16.39 1.47
C GLU A 832 0.02 16.64 2.96
N PHE A 833 1.24 16.36 3.40
CA PHE A 833 1.77 16.86 4.67
C PHE A 833 2.56 18.13 4.39
N ASP A 834 2.15 19.22 5.04
CA ASP A 834 2.85 20.51 4.98
C ASP A 834 2.93 21.08 6.40
N SER A 835 4.01 20.76 7.10
CA SER A 835 4.36 21.31 8.41
C SER A 835 5.84 21.64 8.48
N GLU A 836 6.25 22.40 9.50
CA GLU A 836 7.62 22.93 9.62
C GLU A 836 8.72 21.87 9.46
N TYR A 837 8.52 20.65 9.98
CA TYR A 837 9.50 19.55 9.94
C TYR A 837 9.01 18.30 9.20
N ILE A 838 7.79 18.30 8.66
CA ILE A 838 7.20 17.12 8.03
C ILE A 838 6.63 17.52 6.66
N SER A 839 7.17 16.91 5.62
CA SER A 839 6.68 17.06 4.25
C SER A 839 6.46 15.70 3.61
N GLY A 840 5.39 15.53 2.85
CA GLY A 840 5.09 14.24 2.25
C GLY A 840 3.73 14.18 1.58
N LEU A 841 3.37 12.98 1.15
CA LEU A 841 2.07 12.70 0.55
C LEU A 841 1.54 11.34 1.02
N VAL A 842 0.21 11.23 1.12
CA VAL A 842 -0.52 9.99 1.28
C VAL A 842 -1.51 9.82 0.15
N ASP A 843 -1.45 8.66 -0.49
CA ASP A 843 -2.49 8.17 -1.37
C ASP A 843 -3.58 7.54 -0.52
N VAL A 844 -4.70 8.25 -0.37
CA VAL A 844 -5.82 7.82 0.46
C VAL A 844 -6.55 6.60 -0.14
N GLU A 845 -6.47 6.41 -1.46
CA GLU A 845 -7.10 5.30 -2.15
C GLU A 845 -6.30 4.01 -1.95
N TYR A 846 -4.97 4.10 -2.00
CA TYR A 846 -4.08 2.95 -1.92
C TYR A 846 -3.48 2.72 -0.53
N GLY A 847 -3.71 3.66 0.40
CA GLY A 847 -3.13 3.61 1.74
C GLY A 847 -1.62 3.80 1.75
N LEU A 848 -1.03 4.36 0.68
CA LEU A 848 0.41 4.51 0.52
C LEU A 848 0.85 5.89 1.03
N ALA A 849 1.65 5.93 2.08
CA ALA A 849 2.21 7.17 2.60
C ALA A 849 3.72 7.27 2.36
N SER A 850 4.20 8.47 2.01
CA SER A 850 5.62 8.80 1.93
C SER A 850 5.89 10.13 2.60
N VAL A 851 6.74 10.12 3.61
CA VAL A 851 7.01 11.26 4.48
C VAL A 851 8.51 11.48 4.61
N LYS A 852 8.92 12.74 4.58
CA LYS A 852 10.27 13.23 4.85
C LYS A 852 10.25 14.14 6.06
N PHE A 853 11.33 14.08 6.83
CA PHE A 853 11.56 14.87 8.02
C PHE A 853 12.66 15.91 7.73
N GLY A 854 12.38 17.17 7.99
CA GLY A 854 13.25 18.29 7.62
C GLY A 854 12.48 19.54 7.23
N LYS A 855 13.22 20.59 6.87
CA LYS A 855 12.64 21.90 6.56
C LYS A 855 13.35 22.56 5.38
N TRP A 856 12.64 23.40 4.64
CA TRP A 856 13.24 24.23 3.60
C TRP A 856 14.02 25.39 4.23
N VAL A 857 15.25 25.60 3.77
CA VAL A 857 16.14 26.70 4.19
C VAL A 857 16.73 27.38 2.95
N SER A 858 17.31 28.57 3.11
CA SER A 858 18.04 29.22 2.01
C SER A 858 19.27 28.40 1.60
N ALA A 859 19.50 28.27 0.29
CA ALA A 859 20.69 27.57 -0.23
C ALA A 859 21.97 28.35 0.04
N ASP A 860 21.92 29.68 -0.09
CA ASP A 860 23.04 30.58 0.14
C ASP A 860 23.56 30.48 1.59
N GLY A 861 24.87 30.29 1.74
CA GLY A 861 25.55 30.18 3.03
C GLY A 861 25.53 28.79 3.67
N ASN A 862 24.95 27.78 3.01
CA ASN A 862 24.97 26.38 3.45
C ASN A 862 25.84 25.48 2.55
N GLU A 863 26.66 26.03 1.65
CA GLU A 863 27.41 25.29 0.64
C GLU A 863 28.50 24.37 1.24
N SER A 864 28.96 24.67 2.46
CA SER A 864 29.91 23.86 3.21
C SER A 864 29.25 22.71 4.00
N GLU A 865 27.92 22.67 4.05
CA GLU A 865 27.20 21.72 4.88
C GLU A 865 27.23 20.31 4.29
N SER A 866 27.38 19.31 5.16
CA SER A 866 27.50 17.92 4.73
C SER A 866 26.26 17.38 4.05
N TRP A 867 25.09 18.03 4.17
CA TRP A 867 23.82 17.68 3.51
C TRP A 867 23.54 18.48 2.23
N TYR A 868 24.31 19.54 1.95
CA TYR A 868 24.08 20.41 0.78
C TYR A 868 24.36 19.70 -0.54
N ASN A 869 23.46 19.85 -1.51
CA ASN A 869 23.68 19.42 -2.89
C ASN A 869 23.16 20.51 -3.83
N THR A 870 24.01 20.96 -4.75
CA THR A 870 23.66 21.99 -5.73
C THR A 870 22.48 21.55 -6.62
N ASP A 871 22.36 20.26 -6.92
CA ASP A 871 21.29 19.71 -7.75
C ASP A 871 19.94 19.64 -7.02
N ALA A 872 19.94 19.87 -5.70
CA ALA A 872 18.75 19.86 -4.87
C ALA A 872 18.18 21.27 -4.59
N VAL A 873 18.84 22.33 -5.08
CA VAL A 873 18.42 23.72 -4.87
C VAL A 873 17.24 24.07 -5.79
N VAL A 874 16.21 24.67 -5.20
CA VAL A 874 14.94 25.03 -5.82
C VAL A 874 14.57 26.43 -5.39
N ASP A 875 14.39 27.35 -6.33
CA ASP A 875 13.98 28.74 -6.07
C ASP A 875 14.83 29.44 -4.97
N GLY A 876 16.14 29.14 -4.93
CA GLY A 876 17.07 29.67 -3.92
C GLY A 876 16.95 29.03 -2.53
N GLN A 877 16.12 28.00 -2.38
CA GLN A 877 15.95 27.19 -1.18
C GLN A 877 16.43 25.75 -1.39
N ILE A 878 16.75 25.07 -0.29
CA ILE A 878 17.17 23.67 -0.26
C ILE A 878 16.51 23.00 0.94
N PHE A 879 16.09 21.74 0.77
CA PHE A 879 15.53 20.98 1.87
C PHE A 879 16.66 20.50 2.79
N LYS A 880 16.69 20.99 4.03
CA LYS A 880 17.60 20.53 5.09
C LYS A 880 16.97 19.33 5.80
N PRO A 881 17.52 18.11 5.66
CA PRO A 881 17.01 16.93 6.34
C PRO A 881 17.10 17.09 7.87
N ALA A 882 16.09 16.60 8.58
CA ALA A 882 16.11 16.47 10.03
C ALA A 882 15.88 15.01 10.40
N HIS A 883 16.83 14.41 11.12
CA HIS A 883 16.71 13.02 11.52
C HIS A 883 15.76 12.86 12.71
N VAL A 884 14.99 11.77 12.68
CA VAL A 884 14.12 11.32 13.76
C VAL A 884 14.55 9.93 14.24
N PHE A 885 14.16 9.57 15.46
CA PHE A 885 14.29 8.20 15.93
C PHE A 885 13.36 7.29 15.15
N SER A 886 13.90 6.29 14.45
CA SER A 886 13.09 5.40 13.60
C SER A 886 12.00 4.69 14.40
N SER A 887 12.25 4.34 15.66
CA SER A 887 11.29 3.70 16.57
C SER A 887 10.18 4.63 17.07
N SER A 888 10.33 5.95 16.91
CA SER A 888 9.33 6.93 17.33
C SER A 888 8.27 7.22 16.25
N ILE A 889 8.45 6.68 15.04
CA ILE A 889 7.57 6.97 13.92
C ILE A 889 6.30 6.14 14.01
N THR A 890 5.21 6.80 14.41
CA THR A 890 3.87 6.20 14.46
C THR A 890 2.89 6.98 13.62
N TYR A 891 1.81 6.32 13.19
CA TYR A 891 0.71 6.97 12.51
C TYR A 891 -0.65 6.46 13.01
N SER A 892 -1.64 7.32 12.87
CA SER A 892 -3.05 6.99 13.12
C SER A 892 -3.87 7.42 11.91
N THR A 893 -4.90 6.65 11.55
CA THR A 893 -5.79 6.96 10.43
C THR A 893 -7.15 6.30 10.63
N VAL A 894 -8.13 6.69 9.82
CA VAL A 894 -9.45 6.06 9.76
C VAL A 894 -9.54 5.32 8.43
N ALA A 895 -9.73 4.00 8.46
CA ALA A 895 -9.98 3.21 7.26
C ALA A 895 -11.48 3.14 6.97
N TYR A 896 -11.84 3.16 5.69
CA TYR A 896 -13.21 2.87 5.27
C TYR A 896 -13.37 1.37 5.04
N SER A 897 -14.41 0.80 5.63
CA SER A 897 -14.99 -0.47 5.21
C SER A 897 -16.34 -0.19 4.58
N TYR A 898 -16.54 -0.64 3.37
CA TYR A 898 -17.83 -0.55 2.71
C TYR A 898 -18.59 -1.84 2.93
N LEU A 899 -19.75 -1.73 3.58
CA LEU A 899 -20.72 -2.81 3.65
C LEU A 899 -21.61 -2.71 2.41
N PRO A 900 -21.65 -3.77 1.58
CA PRO A 900 -22.60 -3.80 0.47
C PRO A 900 -24.02 -3.82 1.03
N VAL A 901 -24.91 -3.02 0.43
CA VAL A 901 -26.34 -3.09 0.71
C VAL A 901 -26.89 -4.45 0.27
N ASP A 902 -27.92 -4.93 0.94
CA ASP A 902 -28.56 -6.22 0.66
C ASP A 902 -29.02 -6.32 -0.81
N SER A 903 -28.46 -7.28 -1.56
CA SER A 903 -28.77 -7.55 -2.97
C SER A 903 -30.25 -7.76 -3.24
N THR A 904 -31.02 -8.26 -2.26
CA THR A 904 -32.47 -8.46 -2.42
C THR A 904 -33.25 -7.15 -2.48
N THR A 905 -32.77 -6.12 -1.77
CA THR A 905 -33.41 -4.80 -1.74
C THR A 905 -33.11 -4.02 -3.01
N ILE A 906 -31.88 -4.15 -3.53
CA ILE A 906 -31.43 -3.37 -4.69
C ILE A 906 -31.46 -4.14 -6.02
N ARG A 907 -31.86 -5.41 -5.99
CA ARG A 907 -32.08 -6.28 -7.17
C ARG A 907 -30.87 -6.40 -8.10
N ILE A 908 -29.68 -6.47 -7.49
CA ILE A 908 -28.38 -6.73 -8.12
C ILE A 908 -27.44 -7.39 -7.11
N ASP A 909 -26.60 -8.32 -7.53
CA ASP A 909 -25.60 -8.95 -6.69
C ASP A 909 -24.42 -8.02 -6.36
N THR A 910 -24.48 -7.38 -5.18
CA THR A 910 -23.44 -6.43 -4.74
C THR A 910 -22.11 -7.07 -4.39
N VAL A 911 -22.05 -8.38 -4.15
CA VAL A 911 -20.78 -9.07 -3.83
C VAL A 911 -19.82 -9.04 -5.03
N ARG A 912 -20.38 -8.94 -6.23
CA ARG A 912 -19.61 -8.93 -7.47
C ARG A 912 -19.15 -7.54 -7.90
N LEU A 913 -19.78 -6.48 -7.38
CA LEU A 913 -19.52 -5.07 -7.72
C LEU A 913 -18.40 -4.46 -6.87
N PRO A 914 -17.70 -3.39 -7.26
CA PRO A 914 -16.68 -2.72 -6.42
C PRO A 914 -17.10 -2.53 -4.95
N GLN A 915 -16.17 -2.69 -4.00
CA GLN A 915 -16.50 -2.56 -2.57
C GLN A 915 -17.06 -1.17 -2.25
N ASP A 916 -16.49 -0.12 -2.81
CA ASP A 916 -16.94 1.27 -2.66
C ASP A 916 -18.21 1.59 -3.49
N GLY A 917 -18.65 0.63 -4.33
CA GLY A 917 -19.81 0.74 -5.21
C GLY A 917 -19.62 1.73 -6.35
N ARG A 918 -18.38 2.13 -6.68
CA ARG A 918 -18.08 3.12 -7.71
C ARG A 918 -17.36 2.51 -8.91
N VAL A 919 -17.59 3.09 -10.07
CA VAL A 919 -16.99 2.68 -11.35
C VAL A 919 -16.30 3.84 -12.05
N PRO A 920 -15.24 3.59 -12.83
CA PRO A 920 -14.59 4.64 -13.60
C PRO A 920 -15.50 5.16 -14.70
N ILE A 921 -15.58 6.48 -14.81
CA ILE A 921 -16.28 7.20 -15.89
C ILE A 921 -15.33 7.98 -16.78
N PHE A 922 -14.08 8.22 -16.34
CA PHE A 922 -13.04 8.83 -17.17
C PHE A 922 -11.84 7.87 -17.29
N ARG A 923 -11.56 7.43 -18.51
CA ARG A 923 -10.43 6.56 -18.84
C ARG A 923 -9.53 7.24 -19.87
N ARG A 924 -8.28 6.82 -19.93
CA ARG A 924 -7.37 7.23 -21.01
C ARG A 924 -7.98 6.86 -22.37
N GLY A 925 -7.99 7.81 -23.29
CA GLY A 925 -8.55 7.62 -24.62
C GLY A 925 -10.05 7.91 -24.73
N ASP A 926 -10.77 8.12 -23.62
CA ASP A 926 -12.18 8.49 -23.64
C ASP A 926 -12.36 9.87 -24.28
N THR A 927 -13.48 10.01 -25.00
CA THR A 927 -13.96 11.30 -25.47
C THR A 927 -14.78 11.96 -24.38
N ILE A 928 -14.53 13.23 -24.14
CA ILE A 928 -15.25 14.04 -23.16
C ILE A 928 -15.93 15.24 -23.82
N LEU A 929 -16.95 15.73 -23.13
CA LEU A 929 -17.67 16.95 -23.44
C LEU A 929 -17.59 17.88 -22.24
N ILE A 930 -17.04 19.07 -22.42
CA ILE A 930 -17.08 20.15 -21.44
C ILE A 930 -18.31 21.00 -21.77
N THR A 931 -19.21 21.21 -20.82
CA THR A 931 -20.45 21.97 -21.02
C THR A 931 -20.58 23.08 -19.99
N ASN A 932 -21.15 24.22 -20.40
CA ASN A 932 -21.65 25.25 -19.50
C ASN A 932 -22.92 25.87 -20.10
N SER A 933 -24.01 25.90 -19.34
CA SER A 933 -25.32 26.42 -19.83
C SER A 933 -25.82 27.57 -18.98
N LEU A 934 -26.26 28.65 -19.62
CA LEU A 934 -26.93 29.79 -19.00
C LEU A 934 -28.38 29.84 -19.46
N LYS A 935 -29.32 29.93 -18.52
CA LYS A 935 -30.74 30.14 -18.82
C LYS A 935 -31.09 31.62 -18.62
N GLN A 936 -31.49 32.29 -19.69
CA GLN A 936 -31.89 33.69 -19.74
C GLN A 936 -33.40 33.79 -19.93
N GLU A 937 -34.07 34.68 -19.20
CA GLU A 937 -35.49 34.99 -19.43
C GLU A 937 -35.62 36.01 -20.56
N LEU A 938 -36.42 35.68 -21.59
CA LEU A 938 -36.72 36.56 -22.72
C LEU A 938 -37.98 37.41 -22.49
N GLY A 939 -38.74 37.11 -21.44
CA GLY A 939 -39.98 37.79 -21.06
C GLY A 939 -41.21 37.31 -21.85
N SER A 940 -42.30 38.07 -21.74
CA SER A 940 -43.63 37.72 -22.30
C SER A 940 -44.07 38.59 -23.47
N ALA A 941 -43.25 39.54 -23.94
CA ALA A 941 -43.61 40.47 -25.01
C ALA A 941 -42.70 40.30 -26.23
N HIS A 942 -43.21 39.63 -27.27
CA HIS A 942 -42.48 39.31 -28.49
C HIS A 942 -43.23 39.83 -29.72
N LYS A 943 -42.53 40.42 -30.68
CA LYS A 943 -43.09 40.89 -31.96
C LYS A 943 -42.42 40.16 -33.13
N ALA A 944 -43.17 39.93 -34.19
CA ALA A 944 -42.61 39.40 -35.44
C ALA A 944 -41.46 40.27 -35.96
N GLY A 945 -40.36 39.67 -36.38
CA GLY A 945 -39.15 40.36 -36.84
C GLY A 945 -38.30 41.02 -35.73
N GLN A 946 -38.68 40.91 -34.46
CA GLN A 946 -37.89 41.46 -33.36
C GLN A 946 -36.63 40.62 -33.12
N THR A 947 -35.48 41.28 -33.09
CA THR A 947 -34.20 40.69 -32.64
C THR A 947 -34.02 40.90 -31.14
N ILE A 948 -33.62 39.85 -30.43
CA ILE A 948 -33.30 39.86 -29.01
C ILE A 948 -31.83 39.45 -28.85
N THR A 949 -31.03 40.30 -28.20
CA THR A 949 -29.64 39.99 -27.84
C THR A 949 -29.61 39.10 -26.60
N LEU A 950 -28.80 38.04 -26.66
CA LEU A 950 -28.58 37.11 -25.57
C LEU A 950 -27.41 37.58 -24.70
N ASP A 951 -27.35 37.08 -23.46
CA ASP A 951 -26.30 37.43 -22.50
C ASP A 951 -24.94 36.79 -22.84
N ARG A 952 -24.88 35.94 -23.86
CA ARG A 952 -23.68 35.21 -24.31
C ARG A 952 -23.57 35.17 -25.82
N THR A 953 -22.33 35.29 -26.29
CA THR A 953 -21.89 35.13 -27.69
C THR A 953 -21.17 33.79 -27.88
N ASP A 954 -20.74 33.49 -29.11
CA ASP A 954 -19.96 32.29 -29.47
C ASP A 954 -20.59 30.97 -28.96
N LEU A 955 -21.91 30.85 -29.12
CA LEU A 955 -22.69 29.73 -28.62
C LEU A 955 -22.48 28.48 -29.47
N ASP A 956 -22.37 27.31 -28.84
CA ASP A 956 -22.37 26.03 -29.56
C ASP A 956 -23.80 25.47 -29.68
N ARG A 957 -24.66 25.80 -28.72
CA ARG A 957 -26.07 25.40 -28.73
C ARG A 957 -26.97 26.45 -28.09
N LEU A 958 -28.14 26.62 -28.68
CA LEU A 958 -29.20 27.50 -28.22
C LEU A 958 -30.54 26.75 -28.28
N CYS A 959 -31.37 26.90 -27.26
CA CYS A 959 -32.72 26.36 -27.22
C CYS A 959 -33.66 27.35 -26.56
N ILE A 960 -34.80 27.65 -27.20
CA ILE A 960 -35.84 28.48 -26.61
C ILE A 960 -36.93 27.57 -26.05
N THR A 961 -37.29 27.78 -24.79
CA THR A 961 -38.38 27.07 -24.12
C THR A 961 -39.39 28.03 -23.53
N ASP A 962 -40.61 27.54 -23.40
CA ASP A 962 -41.70 28.23 -22.73
C ASP A 962 -41.65 28.03 -21.20
N SER A 963 -42.55 28.66 -20.44
CA SER A 963 -42.57 28.58 -18.98
C SER A 963 -42.93 27.20 -18.44
N THR A 964 -43.46 26.31 -19.28
CA THR A 964 -43.72 24.89 -18.97
C THR A 964 -42.59 23.96 -19.43
N GLY A 965 -41.55 24.49 -20.07
CA GLY A 965 -40.43 23.72 -20.60
C GLY A 965 -40.63 23.20 -22.02
N LYS A 966 -41.74 23.52 -22.69
CA LYS A 966 -41.98 23.14 -24.09
C LYS A 966 -41.03 23.94 -25.00
N ALA A 967 -40.28 23.24 -25.85
CA ALA A 967 -39.38 23.88 -26.82
C ALA A 967 -40.18 24.63 -27.89
N ILE A 968 -39.77 25.86 -28.20
CA ILE A 968 -40.32 26.66 -29.28
C ILE A 968 -39.84 26.10 -30.62
N ASN A 969 -40.76 25.94 -31.56
CA ASN A 969 -40.43 25.39 -32.88
C ASN A 969 -39.37 26.25 -33.56
N ALA A 970 -38.38 25.56 -34.09
CA ALA A 970 -37.29 26.06 -34.91
C ALA A 970 -37.73 27.10 -35.96
N GLU A 971 -38.87 26.88 -36.62
CA GLU A 971 -39.37 27.71 -37.72
C GLU A 971 -39.84 29.11 -37.27
N LEU A 972 -40.03 29.33 -35.97
CA LEU A 972 -40.55 30.57 -35.41
C LEU A 972 -39.45 31.60 -35.13
N TRP A 973 -38.17 31.21 -35.19
CA TRP A 973 -37.04 32.07 -34.88
C TRP A 973 -35.80 31.71 -35.69
N ASP A 974 -35.02 32.72 -36.03
CA ASP A 974 -33.68 32.61 -36.60
C ASP A 974 -32.66 33.03 -35.55
N TYR A 975 -31.38 32.74 -35.75
CA TYR A 975 -30.35 33.04 -34.75
C TYR A 975 -28.99 33.34 -35.36
N ASP A 976 -28.17 34.03 -34.57
CA ASP A 976 -26.75 34.21 -34.81
C ASP A 976 -26.01 33.74 -33.56
N LEU A 977 -25.39 32.55 -33.64
CA LEU A 977 -24.69 31.95 -32.50
C LEU A 977 -23.40 32.69 -32.17
N GLU A 978 -22.71 33.23 -33.17
CA GLU A 978 -21.47 33.98 -32.99
C GLU A 978 -21.78 35.32 -32.32
N ALA A 979 -22.77 36.06 -32.84
CA ALA A 979 -23.22 37.32 -32.24
C ALA A 979 -24.07 37.16 -30.97
N GLY A 980 -24.57 35.95 -30.67
CA GLY A 980 -25.43 35.70 -29.52
C GLY A 980 -26.78 36.40 -29.62
N SER A 981 -27.55 36.17 -30.69
CA SER A 981 -28.86 36.80 -30.86
C SER A 981 -29.89 35.87 -31.49
N ILE A 982 -31.17 36.14 -31.23
CA ILE A 982 -32.30 35.51 -31.91
C ILE A 982 -33.13 36.56 -32.64
N THR A 983 -33.75 36.21 -33.75
CA THR A 983 -34.71 37.05 -34.47
C THR A 983 -35.99 36.28 -34.71
N TRP A 984 -37.11 36.77 -34.19
CA TRP A 984 -38.41 36.14 -34.44
C TRP A 984 -38.79 36.22 -35.92
N THR A 985 -39.34 35.15 -36.47
CA THR A 985 -39.80 35.15 -37.86
C THR A 985 -41.06 36.03 -38.04
N SER A 986 -41.42 36.30 -39.28
CA SER A 986 -42.61 37.07 -39.63
C SER A 986 -43.40 36.33 -40.71
N PRO A 987 -44.63 35.85 -40.43
CA PRO A 987 -45.40 36.03 -39.20
C PRO A 987 -44.89 35.21 -38.01
N LEU A 988 -45.13 35.69 -36.78
CA LEU A 988 -44.85 34.98 -35.52
C LEU A 988 -46.16 34.55 -34.87
N ASP A 989 -46.32 33.27 -34.58
CA ASP A 989 -47.42 32.73 -33.77
C ASP A 989 -46.87 31.95 -32.58
N LEU A 990 -47.24 32.39 -31.38
CA LEU A 990 -46.83 31.79 -30.11
C LEU A 990 -48.02 31.30 -29.28
N SER A 991 -49.22 31.17 -29.87
CA SER A 991 -50.44 30.78 -29.14
C SER A 991 -50.32 29.43 -28.44
N ASP A 992 -49.47 28.55 -28.97
CA ASP A 992 -49.25 27.18 -28.49
C ASP A 992 -48.24 27.08 -27.33
N TYR A 993 -47.71 28.22 -26.84
CA TYR A 993 -46.63 28.27 -25.86
C TYR A 993 -46.97 29.14 -24.65
N ALA A 994 -46.54 28.70 -23.46
CA ALA A 994 -46.74 29.42 -22.22
C ALA A 994 -45.65 30.47 -21.98
N LEU A 995 -46.03 31.73 -21.78
CA LEU A 995 -45.08 32.82 -21.48
C LEU A 995 -44.77 32.87 -19.96
N PRO A 996 -43.65 33.51 -19.52
CA PRO A 996 -42.55 34.05 -20.33
C PRO A 996 -41.71 32.96 -21.01
N LEU A 997 -40.95 33.35 -22.05
CA LEU A 997 -40.02 32.47 -22.76
C LEU A 997 -38.62 32.56 -22.15
N PHE A 998 -37.83 31.51 -22.36
CA PHE A 998 -36.46 31.39 -21.87
C PHE A 998 -35.51 30.92 -22.97
N ALA A 999 -34.33 31.51 -23.07
CA ALA A 999 -33.23 31.02 -23.90
C ALA A 999 -32.22 30.26 -23.04
N THR A 1000 -31.90 29.03 -23.41
CA THR A 1000 -30.79 28.27 -22.84
C THR A 1000 -29.59 28.34 -23.77
N CYS A 1001 -28.60 29.14 -23.37
CA CYS A 1001 -27.37 29.41 -24.11
C CYS A 1001 -26.24 28.51 -23.59
N THR A 1002 -25.74 27.58 -24.42
CA THR A 1002 -24.75 26.58 -24.00
C THR A 1002 -23.43 26.73 -24.77
N TRP A 1003 -22.32 26.70 -24.03
CA TRP A 1003 -20.98 26.44 -24.55
C TRP A 1003 -20.62 24.97 -24.39
N GLU A 1004 -20.08 24.38 -25.45
CA GLU A 1004 -19.74 22.97 -25.52
C GLU A 1004 -18.37 22.78 -26.18
N GLU A 1005 -17.52 21.96 -25.58
CA GLU A 1005 -16.23 21.62 -26.16
C GLU A 1005 -15.95 20.13 -26.06
N LYS A 1006 -15.78 19.49 -27.22
CA LYS A 1006 -15.42 18.07 -27.33
C LYS A 1006 -13.90 17.94 -27.29
N ASN A 1007 -13.39 17.06 -26.45
CA ASN A 1007 -11.96 16.77 -26.36
C ASN A 1007 -11.72 15.29 -26.05
N ARG A 1008 -10.46 14.88 -25.99
CA ARG A 1008 -10.08 13.49 -25.70
C ARG A 1008 -9.03 13.44 -24.61
N ILE A 1009 -9.16 12.47 -23.72
CA ILE A 1009 -8.25 12.29 -22.58
C ILE A 1009 -6.96 11.60 -23.04
N HIS A 1010 -5.83 12.29 -22.86
CA HIS A 1010 -4.48 11.75 -23.05
C HIS A 1010 -3.99 10.98 -21.82
N GLY A 1011 -4.28 11.51 -20.62
CA GLY A 1011 -3.86 10.94 -19.34
C GLY A 1011 -4.81 11.31 -18.22
N VAL A 1012 -4.88 10.47 -17.20
CA VAL A 1012 -5.68 10.69 -15.98
C VAL A 1012 -4.77 10.57 -14.78
N ASP A 1013 -4.87 11.55 -13.87
CA ASP A 1013 -4.18 11.53 -12.58
C ASP A 1013 -5.20 11.29 -11.46
N ILE A 1014 -4.76 10.63 -10.39
CA ILE A 1014 -5.62 10.20 -9.29
C ILE A 1014 -6.28 11.37 -8.54
N ASP A 1015 -5.70 12.57 -8.62
CA ASP A 1015 -6.25 13.80 -8.05
C ASP A 1015 -7.42 14.39 -8.86
N GLY A 1016 -7.88 13.68 -9.90
CA GLY A 1016 -8.96 14.10 -10.78
C GLY A 1016 -8.50 15.03 -11.91
N THR A 1017 -7.20 15.18 -12.14
CA THR A 1017 -6.68 15.91 -13.31
C THR A 1017 -6.82 15.06 -14.57
N LEU A 1018 -7.54 15.59 -15.56
CA LEU A 1018 -7.65 15.04 -16.91
C LEU A 1018 -6.73 15.82 -17.84
N THR A 1019 -5.71 15.18 -18.37
CA THR A 1019 -4.87 15.75 -19.43
C THR A 1019 -5.56 15.54 -20.78
N LEU A 1020 -5.73 16.61 -21.54
CA LEU A 1020 -6.42 16.64 -22.82
C LEU A 1020 -5.44 16.56 -23.99
N ILE A 1021 -5.90 16.05 -25.14
CA ILE A 1021 -5.10 16.01 -26.38
C ILE A 1021 -5.05 17.38 -27.05
N PHE A 1022 -6.14 18.14 -26.99
CA PHE A 1022 -6.21 19.49 -27.57
C PHE A 1022 -6.30 20.55 -26.45
N PRO A 1023 -5.68 21.73 -26.62
CA PRO A 1023 -5.91 22.84 -25.71
C PRO A 1023 -7.36 23.32 -25.78
N THR A 1024 -7.91 23.69 -24.64
CA THR A 1024 -9.26 24.26 -24.51
C THR A 1024 -9.38 25.56 -25.29
N LYS A 1025 -10.51 25.80 -25.95
CA LYS A 1025 -10.68 26.99 -26.81
C LYS A 1025 -11.12 28.23 -26.03
N ARG A 1026 -11.71 28.05 -24.86
CA ARG A 1026 -12.46 29.08 -24.14
C ARG A 1026 -12.11 29.11 -22.66
N ASP A 1027 -12.42 30.23 -22.03
CA ASP A 1027 -12.49 30.31 -20.57
C ASP A 1027 -13.83 29.70 -20.11
N TYR A 1028 -13.79 28.78 -19.13
CA TYR A 1028 -15.00 28.26 -18.48
C TYR A 1028 -14.99 28.61 -16.99
N PRO A 1029 -16.08 29.19 -16.46
CA PRO A 1029 -16.19 29.48 -15.03
C PRO A 1029 -16.32 28.17 -14.24
N LEU A 1030 -16.18 28.25 -12.91
CA LEU A 1030 -16.38 27.09 -12.03
C LEU A 1030 -17.87 26.69 -11.94
N GLU A 1031 -18.74 27.69 -11.85
CA GLU A 1031 -20.19 27.50 -11.71
C GLU A 1031 -20.81 26.97 -12.99
N ASP A 1032 -21.71 25.99 -12.84
CA ASP A 1032 -22.46 25.34 -13.92
C ASP A 1032 -21.59 24.80 -15.09
N THR A 1033 -20.29 24.59 -14.87
CA THR A 1033 -19.39 23.91 -15.82
C THR A 1033 -19.22 22.45 -15.43
N TYR A 1034 -19.49 21.57 -16.39
CA TYR A 1034 -19.39 20.14 -16.19
C TYR A 1034 -18.51 19.48 -17.24
N VAL A 1035 -17.89 18.38 -16.85
CA VAL A 1035 -17.14 17.49 -17.75
C VAL A 1035 -17.87 16.16 -17.79
N ALA A 1036 -18.25 15.70 -18.98
CA ALA A 1036 -18.99 14.47 -19.19
C ALA A 1036 -18.21 13.52 -20.10
N SER A 1037 -18.18 12.24 -19.75
CA SER A 1037 -17.71 11.19 -20.66
C SER A 1037 -18.79 10.85 -21.69
N VAL A 1038 -18.39 10.57 -22.92
CA VAL A 1038 -19.31 10.45 -24.05
C VAL A 1038 -19.51 8.99 -24.49
N LEU A 1039 -20.76 8.54 -24.58
CA LEU A 1039 -21.12 7.25 -25.18
C LEU A 1039 -21.30 7.41 -26.69
N ILE A 1040 -20.33 6.92 -27.46
CA ILE A 1040 -20.29 7.06 -28.92
C ILE A 1040 -21.23 6.04 -29.58
N GLY A 1041 -22.24 6.53 -30.31
CA GLY A 1041 -23.19 5.73 -31.09
C GLY A 1041 -22.63 5.27 -32.43
N GLY A 1042 -21.76 6.08 -33.04
CA GLY A 1042 -21.29 5.91 -34.42
C GLY A 1042 -22.19 6.65 -35.41
N ASN A 1043 -22.22 6.24 -36.67
CA ASN A 1043 -23.19 6.77 -37.62
C ASN A 1043 -24.50 5.98 -37.47
N LEU A 1044 -25.60 6.66 -37.17
CA LEU A 1044 -26.91 6.04 -37.07
C LEU A 1044 -27.60 6.18 -38.42
N GLN A 1045 -27.81 5.05 -39.09
CA GLN A 1045 -28.37 5.00 -40.44
C GLN A 1045 -29.23 3.76 -40.60
N VAL A 1046 -30.39 3.92 -41.26
CA VAL A 1046 -31.14 2.76 -41.74
C VAL A 1046 -30.41 2.04 -42.86
N ARG A 1047 -30.27 0.73 -42.73
CA ARG A 1047 -29.65 -0.11 -43.76
C ARG A 1047 -30.22 -1.52 -43.73
N ALA A 1048 -30.13 -2.21 -44.87
CA ALA A 1048 -30.43 -3.62 -45.00
C ALA A 1048 -29.17 -4.41 -45.34
N SER A 1049 -29.10 -5.67 -44.89
CA SER A 1049 -28.05 -6.59 -45.32
C SER A 1049 -28.34 -7.09 -46.73
N VAL A 1050 -27.30 -7.61 -47.40
CA VAL A 1050 -27.50 -8.27 -48.70
C VAL A 1050 -28.32 -9.53 -48.46
N PRO A 1051 -29.50 -9.68 -49.11
CA PRO A 1051 -30.33 -10.84 -48.90
C PRO A 1051 -29.66 -12.09 -49.46
N PHE A 1052 -29.84 -13.20 -48.77
CA PHE A 1052 -29.43 -14.52 -49.26
C PHE A 1052 -30.58 -15.50 -49.22
N THR A 1053 -30.56 -16.44 -50.16
CA THR A 1053 -31.58 -17.48 -50.30
C THR A 1053 -31.10 -18.82 -49.76
N GLN A 1054 -32.02 -19.59 -49.17
CA GLN A 1054 -31.79 -20.96 -48.72
C GLN A 1054 -32.92 -21.86 -49.21
N ARG A 1055 -32.62 -23.13 -49.46
CA ARG A 1055 -33.61 -24.09 -49.94
C ARG A 1055 -34.70 -24.41 -48.92
N ASN A 1056 -34.37 -24.42 -47.62
CA ASN A 1056 -35.30 -24.70 -46.53
C ASN A 1056 -34.93 -23.86 -45.30
N TRP A 1057 -35.94 -23.53 -44.48
CA TRP A 1057 -35.72 -22.97 -43.15
C TRP A 1057 -35.18 -24.04 -42.20
N THR A 1058 -34.10 -23.75 -41.49
CA THR A 1058 -33.41 -24.69 -40.58
C THR A 1058 -33.73 -24.49 -39.11
N ASN A 1059 -34.66 -23.58 -38.78
CA ASN A 1059 -34.95 -23.12 -37.41
C ASN A 1059 -33.78 -22.43 -36.71
N VAL A 1060 -32.79 -21.93 -37.46
CA VAL A 1060 -31.63 -21.21 -36.92
C VAL A 1060 -31.53 -19.83 -37.55
N TRP A 1061 -31.58 -18.79 -36.73
CA TRP A 1061 -31.39 -17.38 -37.12
C TRP A 1061 -29.89 -17.07 -37.18
N GLN A 1062 -29.28 -17.18 -38.37
CA GLN A 1062 -27.89 -16.77 -38.60
C GLN A 1062 -27.78 -15.82 -39.80
N ASP A 1063 -26.68 -15.06 -39.86
CA ASP A 1063 -26.48 -13.98 -40.84
C ASP A 1063 -25.74 -14.48 -42.10
N THR A 1064 -25.54 -15.79 -42.18
CA THR A 1064 -24.90 -16.50 -43.30
C THR A 1064 -25.79 -17.65 -43.78
N ARG A 1065 -25.57 -18.14 -45.00
CA ARG A 1065 -26.36 -19.25 -45.53
C ARG A 1065 -26.08 -20.57 -44.78
N ILE A 1066 -27.13 -21.31 -44.41
CA ILE A 1066 -27.04 -22.73 -44.03
C ILE A 1066 -27.56 -23.57 -45.19
N GLY A 1067 -26.71 -24.46 -45.71
CA GLY A 1067 -27.05 -25.38 -46.81
C GLY A 1067 -26.84 -24.80 -48.21
N ASP A 1068 -27.41 -25.48 -49.20
CA ASP A 1068 -27.21 -25.17 -50.62
C ASP A 1068 -27.84 -23.84 -51.06
N GLU A 1069 -27.20 -23.16 -52.02
CA GLU A 1069 -27.68 -21.94 -52.67
C GLU A 1069 -28.69 -22.25 -53.78
N PRO A 1070 -29.96 -21.80 -53.67
CA PRO A 1070 -30.87 -21.77 -54.80
C PRO A 1070 -30.41 -20.80 -55.90
N LEU A 1071 -30.77 -21.08 -57.16
CA LEU A 1071 -30.49 -20.16 -58.28
C LEU A 1071 -31.33 -18.88 -58.20
N ASN A 1072 -32.53 -18.96 -57.63
CA ASN A 1072 -33.41 -17.81 -57.42
C ASN A 1072 -32.82 -16.90 -56.33
N ARG A 1073 -32.77 -15.60 -56.61
CA ARG A 1073 -32.25 -14.56 -55.72
C ARG A 1073 -33.14 -13.33 -55.83
N LEU A 1074 -33.32 -12.63 -54.71
CA LEU A 1074 -34.00 -11.35 -54.70
C LEU A 1074 -33.12 -10.33 -55.44
N ASN A 1075 -33.63 -9.67 -56.48
CA ASN A 1075 -32.88 -8.71 -57.28
C ASN A 1075 -32.85 -7.32 -56.60
N VAL A 1076 -32.14 -7.22 -55.48
CA VAL A 1076 -31.99 -5.95 -54.75
C VAL A 1076 -30.98 -4.99 -55.36
N LYS A 1077 -30.26 -5.42 -56.41
CA LYS A 1077 -29.35 -4.54 -57.15
C LYS A 1077 -30.14 -3.52 -57.97
N ASP A 1078 -31.10 -4.01 -58.74
CA ASP A 1078 -31.93 -3.14 -59.61
C ASP A 1078 -33.17 -2.61 -58.85
N TYR A 1079 -33.61 -3.32 -57.81
CA TYR A 1079 -34.77 -2.97 -56.98
C TYR A 1079 -34.41 -3.01 -55.48
N PRO A 1080 -33.69 -1.99 -54.97
CA PRO A 1080 -33.19 -1.99 -53.60
C PRO A 1080 -34.31 -2.02 -52.56
N ILE A 1081 -33.99 -2.58 -51.38
CA ILE A 1081 -34.85 -2.52 -50.21
C ILE A 1081 -34.89 -1.08 -49.70
N VAL A 1082 -36.08 -0.48 -49.69
CA VAL A 1082 -36.27 0.90 -49.24
C VAL A 1082 -36.61 0.90 -47.75
N LEU A 1083 -35.93 1.76 -46.99
CA LEU A 1083 -36.10 1.93 -45.55
C LEU A 1083 -36.32 3.42 -45.25
N THR A 1084 -37.04 3.72 -44.18
CA THR A 1084 -37.16 5.06 -43.59
C THR A 1084 -36.86 4.98 -42.11
N ASP A 1085 -36.30 6.05 -41.53
CA ASP A 1085 -35.93 6.11 -40.11
C ASP A 1085 -37.13 5.93 -39.17
N ASP A 1086 -38.29 6.44 -39.58
CA ASP A 1086 -39.56 6.32 -38.85
C ASP A 1086 -40.26 4.96 -39.04
N GLY A 1087 -39.78 4.10 -39.92
CA GLY A 1087 -40.37 2.78 -40.20
C GLY A 1087 -39.49 1.63 -39.73
N ALA A 1088 -38.21 1.69 -40.08
CA ALA A 1088 -37.26 0.59 -39.92
C ALA A 1088 -36.90 0.32 -38.47
N ILE A 1089 -36.71 -0.96 -38.16
CA ILE A 1089 -36.21 -1.43 -36.87
C ILE A 1089 -34.98 -2.32 -37.06
N THR A 1090 -34.21 -2.51 -36.00
CA THR A 1090 -33.15 -3.52 -36.00
C THR A 1090 -33.77 -4.90 -35.82
N GLU A 1091 -33.85 -5.68 -36.90
CA GLU A 1091 -34.56 -6.97 -36.93
C GLU A 1091 -33.95 -7.88 -38.00
N LYS A 1092 -34.06 -9.20 -37.78
CA LYS A 1092 -33.75 -10.21 -38.78
C LYS A 1092 -35.05 -10.68 -39.43
N TRP A 1093 -35.05 -10.78 -40.74
CA TRP A 1093 -36.25 -11.09 -41.52
C TRP A 1093 -36.15 -12.44 -42.24
N LEU A 1094 -37.29 -13.10 -42.34
CA LEU A 1094 -37.48 -14.37 -43.04
C LEU A 1094 -38.70 -14.27 -43.95
N ILE A 1095 -38.47 -14.32 -45.26
CA ILE A 1095 -39.54 -14.56 -46.24
C ILE A 1095 -39.56 -16.07 -46.52
N LYS A 1096 -40.69 -16.74 -46.30
CA LYS A 1096 -40.86 -18.18 -46.52
C LYS A 1096 -41.92 -18.44 -47.58
N PHE A 1097 -41.51 -19.00 -48.72
CA PHE A 1097 -42.42 -19.30 -49.82
C PHE A 1097 -43.31 -20.51 -49.50
N THR A 1098 -44.62 -20.32 -49.67
CA THR A 1098 -45.66 -21.35 -49.48
C THR A 1098 -46.23 -21.84 -50.81
N SER A 1099 -46.05 -21.07 -51.88
CA SER A 1099 -46.29 -21.47 -53.27
C SER A 1099 -45.25 -20.80 -54.19
N SER A 1100 -45.43 -20.89 -55.51
CA SER A 1100 -44.56 -20.19 -56.47
C SER A 1100 -44.67 -18.66 -56.45
N SER A 1101 -45.73 -18.11 -55.84
CA SER A 1101 -45.95 -16.67 -55.72
C SER A 1101 -46.37 -16.21 -54.33
N GLN A 1102 -46.85 -17.11 -53.46
CA GLN A 1102 -47.32 -16.78 -52.11
C GLN A 1102 -46.23 -17.04 -51.08
N PHE A 1103 -46.08 -16.16 -50.10
CA PHE A 1103 -45.10 -16.30 -49.02
C PHE A 1103 -45.60 -15.71 -47.69
N GLU A 1104 -44.91 -16.10 -46.63
CA GLU A 1104 -45.10 -15.60 -45.27
C GLU A 1104 -43.85 -14.84 -44.82
N LEU A 1105 -44.04 -13.69 -44.17
CA LEU A 1105 -42.96 -12.89 -43.60
C LEU A 1105 -42.92 -13.10 -42.08
N TYR A 1106 -41.73 -13.38 -41.57
CA TYR A 1106 -41.44 -13.47 -40.14
C TYR A 1106 -40.29 -12.54 -39.75
N GLY A 1107 -40.40 -11.88 -38.60
CA GLY A 1107 -39.29 -11.25 -37.89
C GLY A 1107 -38.79 -12.15 -36.76
N GLN A 1108 -37.51 -12.08 -36.39
CA GLN A 1108 -36.97 -12.88 -35.28
C GLN A 1108 -37.66 -12.53 -33.96
N THR A 1109 -37.84 -11.25 -33.70
CA THR A 1109 -38.47 -10.73 -32.49
C THR A 1109 -39.98 -10.53 -32.67
N LEU A 1110 -40.41 -10.17 -33.88
CA LEU A 1110 -41.83 -9.91 -34.19
C LEU A 1110 -42.67 -11.16 -34.42
N GLY A 1111 -42.07 -12.31 -34.78
CA GLY A 1111 -42.81 -13.50 -35.17
C GLY A 1111 -43.48 -13.32 -36.55
N PHE A 1112 -44.69 -13.87 -36.74
CA PHE A 1112 -45.43 -13.75 -38.00
C PHE A 1112 -45.90 -12.30 -38.23
N VAL A 1113 -45.51 -11.72 -39.36
CA VAL A 1113 -45.79 -10.30 -39.66
C VAL A 1113 -46.84 -10.17 -40.76
N ALA A 1114 -46.71 -10.93 -41.84
CA ALA A 1114 -47.64 -10.82 -42.96
C ALA A 1114 -47.66 -12.11 -43.80
N LYS A 1115 -48.77 -12.31 -44.52
CA LYS A 1115 -48.89 -13.29 -45.61
C LYS A 1115 -49.32 -12.55 -46.87
N THR A 1116 -48.54 -12.68 -47.94
CA THR A 1116 -48.74 -11.93 -49.18
C THR A 1116 -48.15 -12.68 -50.36
N ASP A 1117 -47.98 -12.01 -51.50
CA ASP A 1117 -47.47 -12.55 -52.74
C ASP A 1117 -46.47 -11.65 -53.44
N THR A 1118 -45.83 -12.21 -54.48
CA THR A 1118 -44.85 -11.53 -55.32
C THR A 1118 -45.47 -10.55 -56.34
N LEU A 1119 -46.80 -10.40 -56.38
CA LEU A 1119 -47.50 -9.55 -57.36
C LEU A 1119 -47.67 -8.10 -56.89
N GLN A 1120 -47.39 -7.84 -55.62
CA GLN A 1120 -47.44 -6.52 -54.98
C GLN A 1120 -46.17 -6.23 -54.18
N ASP A 1121 -45.95 -4.96 -53.89
CA ASP A 1121 -44.79 -4.55 -53.07
C ASP A 1121 -44.97 -5.10 -51.65
N LEU A 1122 -43.89 -5.65 -51.09
CA LEU A 1122 -43.88 -6.09 -49.70
C LEU A 1122 -43.53 -4.91 -48.82
N ALA A 1123 -44.55 -4.29 -48.23
CA ALA A 1123 -44.45 -3.12 -47.35
C ALA A 1123 -45.18 -3.33 -46.00
N PRO A 1124 -44.72 -4.24 -45.14
CA PRO A 1124 -45.38 -4.54 -43.86
C PRO A 1124 -45.37 -3.33 -42.93
N THR A 1125 -46.54 -2.95 -42.40
CA THR A 1125 -46.68 -1.76 -41.53
C THR A 1125 -46.13 -2.02 -40.12
N ASN A 1126 -45.30 -1.08 -39.65
CA ASN A 1126 -44.88 -0.96 -38.26
C ASN A 1126 -46.03 -0.35 -37.42
N PRO A 1127 -46.62 -1.09 -36.46
CA PRO A 1127 -47.72 -0.59 -35.66
C PRO A 1127 -47.35 0.59 -34.76
N SER A 1128 -46.07 0.77 -34.40
CA SER A 1128 -45.66 1.85 -33.49
C SER A 1128 -45.61 3.23 -34.16
N THR A 1129 -45.40 3.27 -35.47
CA THR A 1129 -45.24 4.52 -36.24
C THR A 1129 -46.25 4.66 -37.39
N GLY A 1130 -46.93 3.57 -37.78
CA GLY A 1130 -47.84 3.53 -38.93
C GLY A 1130 -47.12 3.54 -40.29
N LYS A 1131 -45.80 3.38 -40.33
CA LYS A 1131 -44.96 3.38 -41.54
C LYS A 1131 -44.47 1.97 -41.87
N PRO A 1132 -44.11 1.64 -43.12
CA PRO A 1132 -43.57 0.32 -43.43
C PRO A 1132 -42.24 0.06 -42.72
N TYR A 1133 -42.01 -1.16 -42.20
CA TYR A 1133 -40.69 -1.55 -41.68
C TYR A 1133 -39.60 -1.48 -42.75
N PHE A 1134 -39.96 -1.85 -43.96
CA PHE A 1134 -39.18 -1.77 -45.18
C PHE A 1134 -40.15 -1.89 -46.36
N THR A 1135 -39.71 -1.55 -47.57
CA THR A 1135 -40.46 -1.80 -48.81
C THR A 1135 -39.57 -2.56 -49.79
N ILE A 1136 -40.03 -3.74 -50.22
CA ILE A 1136 -39.42 -4.48 -51.33
C ILE A 1136 -40.34 -4.37 -52.55
N PRO A 1137 -39.90 -3.70 -53.63
CA PRO A 1137 -40.69 -3.60 -54.86
C PRO A 1137 -40.99 -4.99 -55.43
N LYS A 1138 -42.21 -5.20 -55.95
CA LYS A 1138 -42.63 -6.49 -56.52
C LYS A 1138 -41.67 -7.02 -57.59
N GLN A 1139 -41.04 -6.14 -58.35
CA GLN A 1139 -40.10 -6.47 -59.41
C GLN A 1139 -38.82 -7.15 -58.88
N ALA A 1140 -38.47 -6.93 -57.59
CA ALA A 1140 -37.33 -7.57 -56.95
C ALA A 1140 -37.49 -9.11 -56.87
N PHE A 1141 -38.73 -9.60 -56.88
CA PHE A 1141 -39.04 -11.04 -56.85
C PHE A 1141 -38.96 -11.72 -58.22
N GLY A 1142 -38.82 -10.95 -59.30
CA GLY A 1142 -38.82 -11.43 -60.69
C GLY A 1142 -40.24 -11.58 -61.27
N ALA A 1143 -40.41 -11.21 -62.55
CA ALA A 1143 -41.74 -11.18 -63.20
C ALA A 1143 -42.32 -12.57 -63.53
N ASP A 1144 -41.46 -13.58 -63.69
CA ASP A 1144 -41.81 -14.96 -64.09
C ASP A 1144 -40.94 -16.02 -63.39
N THR A 1145 -40.32 -15.68 -62.26
CA THR A 1145 -39.42 -16.60 -61.55
C THR A 1145 -40.23 -17.50 -60.60
N PRO A 1146 -40.30 -18.82 -60.83
CA PRO A 1146 -41.01 -19.71 -59.92
C PRO A 1146 -40.15 -19.94 -58.68
N TRP A 1147 -40.49 -19.26 -57.59
CA TRP A 1147 -39.98 -19.61 -56.27
C TRP A 1147 -40.46 -21.02 -55.90
N SER A 1148 -39.63 -21.82 -55.23
CA SER A 1148 -40.03 -23.15 -54.80
C SER A 1148 -40.65 -23.10 -53.41
N VAL A 1149 -41.60 -23.99 -53.14
CA VAL A 1149 -42.19 -24.13 -51.79
C VAL A 1149 -41.07 -24.46 -50.80
N GLN A 1150 -41.11 -23.84 -49.62
CA GLN A 1150 -40.07 -23.86 -48.57
C GLN A 1150 -38.78 -23.10 -48.86
N GLU A 1151 -38.58 -22.52 -50.04
CA GLU A 1151 -37.47 -21.59 -50.23
C GLU A 1151 -37.64 -20.40 -49.29
N VAL A 1152 -36.51 -19.90 -48.80
CA VAL A 1152 -36.50 -18.76 -47.89
C VAL A 1152 -35.52 -17.69 -48.32
N VAL A 1153 -35.89 -16.43 -48.11
CA VAL A 1153 -35.02 -15.27 -48.23
C VAL A 1153 -34.76 -14.71 -46.84
N ARG A 1154 -33.49 -14.42 -46.56
CA ARG A 1154 -33.00 -13.91 -45.30
C ARG A 1154 -32.28 -12.59 -45.53
N PHE A 1155 -32.58 -11.61 -44.69
CA PHE A 1155 -31.88 -10.34 -44.64
C PHE A 1155 -32.12 -9.71 -43.27
N ASP A 1156 -31.30 -8.73 -42.91
CA ASP A 1156 -31.39 -8.01 -41.65
C ASP A 1156 -31.58 -6.53 -41.96
N THR A 1157 -32.31 -5.83 -41.11
CA THR A 1157 -32.42 -4.38 -41.12
C THR A 1157 -31.79 -3.80 -39.86
N TRP A 1158 -31.31 -2.58 -39.95
CA TRP A 1158 -30.85 -1.77 -38.81
C TRP A 1158 -31.63 -0.46 -38.79
N GLY A 1159 -32.09 -0.07 -37.60
CA GLY A 1159 -32.70 1.25 -37.37
C GLY A 1159 -31.68 2.30 -36.93
N THR A 1160 -32.12 3.53 -36.75
CA THR A 1160 -31.34 4.69 -36.26
C THR A 1160 -31.32 4.86 -34.75
N LEU A 1161 -32.02 3.99 -34.02
CA LEU A 1161 -32.16 4.09 -32.56
C LEU A 1161 -30.98 3.44 -31.83
N LEU A 1162 -30.22 4.23 -31.07
CA LEU A 1162 -29.14 3.78 -30.19
C LEU A 1162 -29.69 3.36 -28.83
N PRO A 1163 -29.65 2.06 -28.47
CA PRO A 1163 -30.12 1.59 -27.17
C PRO A 1163 -29.11 1.91 -26.06
N VAL A 1164 -29.57 2.59 -25.02
CA VAL A 1164 -28.75 3.08 -23.89
C VAL A 1164 -29.48 2.79 -22.58
N TRP A 1165 -28.79 2.14 -21.65
CA TRP A 1165 -29.26 1.98 -20.29
C TRP A 1165 -28.87 3.18 -19.44
N VAL A 1166 -29.85 3.79 -18.79
CA VAL A 1166 -29.65 4.78 -17.73
C VAL A 1166 -29.73 4.07 -16.40
N ILE A 1167 -28.67 4.20 -15.60
CA ILE A 1167 -28.57 3.64 -14.25
C ILE A 1167 -28.66 4.80 -13.26
N CYS A 1168 -29.55 4.70 -12.29
CA CYS A 1168 -29.69 5.63 -11.17
C CYS A 1168 -29.31 4.92 -9.88
N ALA A 1169 -28.35 5.46 -9.13
CA ALA A 1169 -27.98 4.95 -7.80
C ALA A 1169 -28.27 6.01 -6.73
N VAL A 1170 -28.96 5.58 -5.67
CA VAL A 1170 -29.39 6.42 -4.54
C VAL A 1170 -28.67 5.95 -3.29
N GLN A 1171 -27.85 6.80 -2.69
CA GLN A 1171 -27.14 6.50 -1.46
C GLN A 1171 -28.07 6.63 -0.22
N PRO A 1172 -27.86 5.80 0.81
CA PRO A 1172 -28.53 5.96 2.09
C PRO A 1172 -28.36 7.38 2.66
N SER A 1173 -29.46 8.04 3.00
CA SER A 1173 -29.48 9.37 3.62
C SER A 1173 -30.68 9.50 4.57
N ALA A 1174 -30.45 10.18 5.70
CA ALA A 1174 -31.49 10.52 6.66
C ALA A 1174 -32.27 11.79 6.29
N ASP A 1175 -31.83 12.53 5.27
CA ASP A 1175 -32.47 13.78 4.87
C ASP A 1175 -33.78 13.51 4.10
N ASN A 1176 -34.77 14.41 4.24
CA ASN A 1176 -36.01 14.40 3.47
C ASN A 1176 -35.82 15.04 2.08
N PRO A 1177 -36.55 14.61 1.03
CA PRO A 1177 -36.37 15.17 -0.32
C PRO A 1177 -36.75 16.65 -0.32
N LYS A 1178 -35.94 17.50 -0.96
CA LYS A 1178 -36.22 18.94 -1.08
C LYS A 1178 -36.28 19.34 -2.54
N GLY A 1179 -37.49 19.63 -3.04
CA GLY A 1179 -37.72 20.14 -4.40
C GLY A 1179 -37.60 19.07 -5.50
N SER A 1180 -37.64 19.53 -6.76
CA SER A 1180 -37.36 18.69 -7.93
C SER A 1180 -35.86 18.57 -8.17
N ASP A 1181 -35.44 17.36 -8.52
CA ASP A 1181 -34.05 17.03 -8.84
C ASP A 1181 -33.99 16.01 -9.99
N GLY A 1182 -32.92 16.01 -10.77
CA GLY A 1182 -32.77 15.16 -11.94
C GLY A 1182 -31.51 15.43 -12.75
N TYR A 1183 -31.35 14.69 -13.84
CA TYR A 1183 -30.23 14.80 -14.77
C TYR A 1183 -30.70 15.29 -16.14
N THR A 1184 -29.77 15.79 -16.96
CA THR A 1184 -30.05 16.11 -18.37
C THR A 1184 -29.20 15.23 -19.27
N GLN A 1185 -29.84 14.42 -20.12
CA GLN A 1185 -29.19 13.65 -21.17
C GLN A 1185 -29.49 14.28 -22.53
N VAL A 1186 -28.47 14.34 -23.39
CA VAL A 1186 -28.60 14.89 -24.74
C VAL A 1186 -27.98 13.94 -25.76
N LEU A 1187 -28.69 13.76 -26.88
CA LEU A 1187 -28.18 13.16 -28.11
C LEU A 1187 -27.53 14.23 -28.98
N PHE A 1188 -26.35 13.93 -29.48
CA PHE A 1188 -25.58 14.78 -30.39
C PHE A 1188 -25.36 14.04 -31.70
N GLY A 1189 -25.18 14.80 -32.77
CA GLY A 1189 -24.74 14.35 -34.09
C GLY A 1189 -24.67 15.53 -35.04
N ASP A 1190 -24.17 15.30 -36.25
CA ASP A 1190 -24.07 16.36 -37.26
C ASP A 1190 -25.46 16.69 -37.80
N THR A 1191 -25.92 17.91 -37.54
CA THR A 1191 -27.23 18.44 -37.94
C THR A 1191 -27.03 19.75 -38.71
N THR A 1192 -27.97 20.08 -39.60
CA THR A 1192 -28.14 21.47 -40.01
C THR A 1192 -28.75 22.24 -38.85
N GLU A 1193 -28.22 23.44 -38.72
CA GLU A 1193 -28.54 24.41 -37.70
C GLU A 1193 -30.04 24.77 -37.72
N VAL A 1194 -30.85 24.02 -36.93
CA VAL A 1194 -31.75 24.57 -35.91
C VAL A 1194 -31.75 23.68 -34.67
#